data_AF-M6EC67-F1
#
_entry.id   AF-M6EC67-F1
#
_cell.length_a   1.000
_cell.length_b   1.000
_cell.length_c   1.000
_cell.angle_alpha   90.00
_cell.angle_beta   90.00
_cell.angle_gamma   90.00
#
_symmetry.space_group_name_H-M   'P 1'
#
loop_
_entity.id
_entity.type
_entity.pdbx_description
1 polymer ?
#
loop_
_entity_poly.entity_id
_entity_poly.type
_entity_poly.pdbx_seq_one_letter_code
_entity_poly.pdbx_strand_id
1 'polypeptide(L)'
;MSLRFKRIIRTSGIVFISGFIYYFSTQIGRDDLIYPGYTSPIWLASGVALGLTLLLGNCAIFGIFLASFLSSSGMDLSSGVWIDIGKNLYLSFLIGLFSALQSYIGKIVLSGRIPKYRISDRTQFVFLFIFLEAIVCIVGSMGSVASMYFLGKIEFSLIRQSWLTWWIRDTLGVYIGTPFILFWFQGYYKIPRWKEFLESTVLFLLIVFFSLASFGFITSISSFGYPLAYVLVPLILWSAFRLGERASSLAVVLSSIIAILGMVSESPQFYGESTNASNILLQFFVAVLSITSLLIASMVNERKEAENQLRISHQSLEEKVEERTHELLRSNEILREEIQEKNEARAALEKSQIRYMGLFEHLPVAIIEADYSQLKQILDSLPFDIQGDAFSDYAETHPDFVRLCFDSIQVIGVNQETVNLLRVESADAVYKNWKLFFSQDNFKVFRRVLRKIREKSYFYEVEVDFRVYDNTRLNIKIRWSVPPGFESSLSSVIVTLLDFTEIKSAERKLQLSLDEKEVMLKEIHHRVKNNLQVISSLLSMQSDYVQDKQSLSVFIESQNRLRTMSMIHEELYQSENLGKIQYSVYIEKLLNQLFQVYGKSDSVVLVTVLESLDITINRAIPIGLIINELVSNSLKYAFPEGESITRKPELRITLSKLDENLEMRIEDNGIGMPFGFDLEDSNSLGLKLVNILVRQLGGKIDFSSDSKRGTQFKIHIPLAVNLI
;
A
#
# COMPACT_ATOMS: atom_id res chain seq x y z
N MET A 1 49.59 -53.21 -0.68
CA MET A 1 50.72 -52.84 0.20
C MET A 1 50.16 -52.30 1.52
N SER A 2 50.34 -53.01 2.65
CA SER A 2 49.66 -52.72 3.92
C SER A 2 50.05 -51.34 4.51
N LEU A 3 49.13 -50.70 5.23
CA LEU A 3 49.37 -49.42 5.94
C LEU A 3 50.61 -49.46 6.85
N ARG A 4 50.91 -50.64 7.43
CA ARG A 4 52.13 -50.86 8.22
C ARG A 4 53.39 -50.77 7.36
N PHE A 5 53.39 -51.35 6.17
CA PHE A 5 54.53 -51.32 5.26
C PHE A 5 54.82 -49.89 4.74
N LYS A 6 53.77 -49.12 4.39
CA LYS A 6 53.93 -47.70 4.03
C LYS A 6 54.49 -46.85 5.17
N ARG A 7 54.07 -47.12 6.42
CA ARG A 7 54.59 -46.44 7.62
C ARG A 7 56.06 -46.79 7.86
N ILE A 8 56.45 -48.05 7.71
CA ILE A 8 57.85 -48.49 7.85
C ILE A 8 58.74 -47.86 6.78
N ILE A 9 58.33 -47.84 5.51
CA ILE A 9 59.08 -47.19 4.43
C ILE A 9 59.24 -45.69 4.71
N ARG A 10 58.16 -45.01 5.10
CA ARG A 10 58.21 -43.58 5.42
C ARG A 10 59.13 -43.29 6.60
N THR A 11 59.04 -44.07 7.68
CA THR A 11 59.89 -43.91 8.87
C THR A 11 61.36 -44.18 8.51
N SER A 12 61.64 -45.24 7.76
CA SER A 12 63.00 -45.59 7.34
C SER A 12 63.59 -44.53 6.39
N GLY A 13 62.77 -44.00 5.49
CA GLY A 13 63.14 -42.88 4.62
C GLY A 13 63.45 -41.60 5.41
N ILE A 14 62.65 -41.26 6.42
CA ILE A 14 62.92 -40.12 7.31
C ILE A 14 64.25 -40.30 8.05
N VAL A 15 64.51 -41.48 8.62
CA VAL A 15 65.76 -41.80 9.32
C VAL A 15 66.96 -41.67 8.38
N PHE A 16 66.86 -42.19 7.16
CA PHE A 16 67.93 -42.12 6.18
C PHE A 16 68.20 -40.68 5.72
N ILE A 17 67.14 -39.93 5.37
CA ILE A 17 67.27 -38.54 4.92
C ILE A 17 67.83 -37.67 6.04
N SER A 18 67.30 -37.78 7.27
CA SER A 18 67.78 -36.96 8.38
C SER A 18 69.22 -37.32 8.76
N GLY A 19 69.58 -38.61 8.72
CA GLY A 19 70.94 -39.08 8.93
C GLY A 19 71.90 -38.57 7.84
N PHE A 20 71.51 -38.64 6.57
CA PHE A 20 72.34 -38.17 5.46
C PHE A 20 72.62 -36.65 5.54
N ILE A 21 71.57 -35.84 5.74
CA ILE A 21 71.70 -34.37 5.84
C ILE A 21 72.53 -33.99 7.07
N TYR A 22 72.29 -34.63 8.22
CA TYR A 22 73.07 -34.38 9.44
C TYR A 22 74.53 -34.80 9.27
N TYR A 23 74.80 -35.98 8.71
CA TYR A 23 76.16 -36.47 8.45
C TYR A 23 76.93 -35.49 7.57
N PHE A 24 76.35 -35.04 6.46
CA PHE A 24 76.99 -34.06 5.58
C PHE A 24 77.27 -32.74 6.30
N SER A 25 76.33 -32.27 7.13
CA SER A 25 76.51 -31.07 7.97
C SER A 25 77.65 -31.23 8.98
N THR A 26 77.84 -32.44 9.54
CA THR A 26 78.97 -32.73 10.44
C THR A 26 80.31 -32.83 9.71
N GLN A 27 80.33 -33.29 8.46
CA GLN A 27 81.55 -33.31 7.65
C GLN A 27 82.03 -31.91 7.32
N ILE A 28 81.11 -31.02 6.92
CA ILE A 28 81.44 -29.60 6.69
C ILE A 28 82.08 -28.97 7.94
N GLY A 29 81.65 -29.34 9.15
CA GLY A 29 82.20 -28.79 10.40
C GLY A 29 83.49 -29.46 10.90
N ARG A 30 83.93 -30.57 10.28
CA ARG A 30 85.10 -31.38 10.68
C ARG A 30 86.17 -31.50 9.61
N ASP A 31 85.92 -30.99 8.42
CA ASP A 31 86.84 -31.12 7.31
C ASP A 31 88.16 -30.41 7.62
N ASP A 32 89.23 -31.19 7.83
CA ASP A 32 90.56 -30.69 8.12
C ASP A 32 91.15 -29.89 6.93
N LEU A 33 90.64 -30.08 5.70
CA LEU A 33 90.95 -29.20 4.56
C LEU A 33 90.37 -27.79 4.75
N ILE A 34 89.23 -27.70 5.44
CA ILE A 34 88.53 -26.43 5.71
C ILE A 34 89.04 -25.83 7.03
N TYR A 35 89.48 -26.64 8.00
CA TYR A 35 89.92 -26.18 9.33
C TYR A 35 91.25 -26.82 9.78
N PRO A 36 92.38 -26.55 9.11
CA PRO A 36 93.65 -27.20 9.44
C PRO A 36 94.11 -26.82 10.87
N GLY A 37 93.95 -27.75 11.81
CA GLY A 37 94.31 -27.55 13.23
C GLY A 37 93.27 -26.79 14.07
N TYR A 38 92.06 -26.54 13.54
CA TYR A 38 90.99 -25.82 14.24
C TYR A 38 89.75 -26.69 14.45
N THR A 39 88.98 -26.42 15.51
CA THR A 39 87.60 -26.91 15.63
C THR A 39 86.67 -25.82 15.09
N SER A 40 85.67 -26.18 14.28
CA SER A 40 84.76 -25.19 13.68
C SER A 40 84.14 -24.28 14.75
N PRO A 41 84.20 -22.95 14.60
CA PRO A 41 83.65 -22.00 15.57
C PRO A 41 82.12 -22.06 15.66
N ILE A 42 81.43 -22.63 14.66
CA ILE A 42 79.97 -22.81 14.65
C ILE A 42 79.65 -24.24 14.21
N TRP A 43 78.77 -24.91 14.96
CA TRP A 43 78.38 -26.30 14.68
C TRP A 43 76.98 -26.36 14.09
N LEU A 44 76.87 -26.06 12.78
CA LEU A 44 75.59 -26.01 12.05
C LEU A 44 74.78 -27.31 12.17
N ALA A 45 75.45 -28.45 12.34
CA ALA A 45 74.80 -29.73 12.52
C ALA A 45 73.82 -29.75 13.71
N SER A 46 74.09 -29.05 14.82
CA SER A 46 73.16 -28.93 15.95
C SER A 46 71.83 -28.27 15.56
N GLY A 47 71.88 -27.22 14.73
CA GLY A 47 70.66 -26.57 14.25
C GLY A 47 69.93 -27.36 13.18
N VAL A 48 70.67 -28.07 12.32
CA VAL A 48 70.09 -29.01 11.35
C VAL A 48 69.38 -30.16 12.08
N ALA A 49 69.98 -30.71 13.16
CA ALA A 49 69.38 -31.75 13.98
C ALA A 49 68.03 -31.31 14.57
N LEU A 50 68.00 -30.16 15.25
CA LEU A 50 66.77 -29.64 15.82
C LEU A 50 65.74 -29.32 14.73
N GLY A 51 66.15 -28.62 13.66
CA GLY A 51 65.28 -28.29 12.52
C GLY A 51 64.63 -29.52 11.88
N LEU A 52 65.41 -30.56 11.60
CA LEU A 52 64.89 -31.83 11.05
C LEU A 52 63.98 -32.55 12.05
N THR A 53 64.26 -32.47 13.35
CA THR A 53 63.45 -33.11 14.39
C THR A 53 62.10 -32.42 14.59
N LEU A 54 62.07 -31.10 14.47
CA LEU A 54 60.85 -30.29 14.46
C LEU A 54 60.02 -30.52 13.18
N LEU A 55 60.68 -30.63 12.02
CA LEU A 55 60.03 -30.83 10.71
C LEU A 55 59.52 -32.27 10.49
N LEU A 56 60.37 -33.27 10.71
CA LEU A 56 60.13 -34.68 10.34
C LEU A 56 59.67 -35.55 11.53
N GLY A 57 59.74 -35.02 12.74
CA GLY A 57 59.27 -35.69 13.95
C GLY A 57 60.34 -36.53 14.66
N ASN A 58 59.91 -37.34 15.64
CA ASN A 58 60.84 -38.07 16.54
C ASN A 58 61.68 -39.13 15.80
N CYS A 59 61.25 -39.57 14.61
CA CYS A 59 62.01 -40.54 13.81
C CYS A 59 63.35 -39.96 13.33
N ALA A 60 63.46 -38.65 13.16
CA ALA A 60 64.70 -38.01 12.74
C ALA A 60 65.86 -38.20 13.74
N ILE A 61 65.54 -38.37 15.02
CA ILE A 61 66.49 -38.51 16.14
C ILE A 61 67.38 -39.75 15.95
N PHE A 62 66.80 -40.86 15.47
CA PHE A 62 67.57 -42.07 15.19
C PHE A 62 68.56 -41.87 14.04
N GLY A 63 68.17 -41.10 13.01
CA GLY A 63 69.07 -40.74 11.91
C GLY A 63 70.21 -39.83 12.39
N ILE A 64 69.90 -38.84 13.22
CA ILE A 64 70.88 -37.93 13.84
C ILE A 64 71.88 -38.71 14.71
N PHE A 65 71.37 -39.60 15.57
CA PHE A 65 72.20 -40.46 16.41
C PHE A 65 73.17 -41.30 15.57
N LEU A 66 72.66 -42.02 14.57
CA LEU A 66 73.47 -42.90 13.72
C LEU A 66 74.52 -42.10 12.93
N ALA A 67 74.13 -40.97 12.36
CA ALA A 67 75.03 -40.09 11.63
C ALA A 67 76.12 -39.49 12.52
N SER A 68 75.77 -39.04 13.73
CA SER A 68 76.72 -38.50 14.70
C SER A 68 77.70 -39.56 15.21
N PHE A 69 77.23 -40.78 15.41
CA PHE A 69 78.05 -41.94 15.76
C PHE A 69 79.06 -42.24 14.65
N LEU A 70 78.60 -42.38 13.41
CA LEU A 70 79.46 -42.67 12.25
C LEU A 70 80.47 -41.57 11.96
N SER A 71 80.07 -40.29 12.09
CA SER A 71 80.98 -39.16 11.90
C SER A 71 82.08 -39.17 12.97
N SER A 72 81.77 -39.54 14.22
CA SER A 72 82.70 -39.52 15.35
C SER A 72 83.58 -40.76 15.43
N SER A 73 83.16 -41.89 14.86
CA SER A 73 83.96 -43.11 14.82
C SER A 73 85.19 -43.02 13.91
N GLY A 74 85.23 -42.06 12.99
CA GLY A 74 86.38 -41.80 12.11
C GLY A 74 87.50 -40.97 12.74
N MET A 75 87.31 -40.47 13.96
CA MET A 75 88.14 -39.42 14.58
C MET A 75 89.54 -39.88 15.04
N ASP A 76 89.99 -41.11 14.72
CA ASP A 76 91.32 -41.60 15.10
C ASP A 76 91.73 -42.94 14.44
N LEU A 77 91.28 -43.26 13.23
CA LEU A 77 91.67 -44.55 12.60
C LEU A 77 93.14 -44.58 12.11
N SER A 78 93.85 -43.45 12.18
CA SER A 78 95.22 -43.27 11.70
C SER A 78 96.31 -43.63 12.71
N SER A 79 95.99 -43.79 14.00
CA SER A 79 97.00 -43.97 15.06
C SER A 79 97.43 -45.43 15.30
N GLY A 80 96.85 -46.42 14.61
CA GLY A 80 97.36 -47.80 14.58
C GLY A 80 97.34 -48.58 15.90
N VAL A 81 96.77 -48.04 16.99
CA VAL A 81 96.71 -48.68 18.31
C VAL A 81 95.32 -49.29 18.54
N TRP A 82 95.25 -50.62 18.49
CA TRP A 82 94.00 -51.40 18.64
C TRP A 82 93.32 -51.28 20.02
N ILE A 83 94.03 -50.81 21.05
CA ILE A 83 93.52 -50.67 22.43
C ILE A 83 92.56 -49.46 22.57
N ASP A 84 92.61 -48.48 21.66
CA ASP A 84 91.76 -47.29 21.72
C ASP A 84 90.46 -47.38 20.90
N ILE A 85 90.26 -48.44 20.11
CA ILE A 85 89.05 -48.60 19.28
C ILE A 85 87.80 -48.67 20.16
N GLY A 86 87.84 -49.41 21.27
CA GLY A 86 86.71 -49.53 22.19
C GLY A 86 86.34 -48.21 22.87
N LYS A 87 87.34 -47.44 23.32
CA LYS A 87 87.15 -46.13 23.94
C LYS A 87 86.65 -45.09 22.92
N ASN A 88 87.16 -45.12 21.69
CA ASN A 88 86.73 -44.22 20.61
C ASN A 88 85.31 -44.52 20.11
N LEU A 89 84.93 -45.80 19.99
CA LEU A 89 83.55 -46.19 19.68
C LEU A 89 82.60 -45.81 20.82
N TYR A 90 83.01 -45.98 22.07
CA TYR A 90 82.22 -45.56 23.23
C TYR A 90 82.05 -44.03 23.31
N LEU A 91 83.12 -43.27 23.06
CA LEU A 91 83.04 -41.81 22.95
C LEU A 91 82.10 -41.37 21.82
N SER A 92 82.20 -42.01 20.66
CA SER A 92 81.33 -41.74 19.50
C SER A 92 79.86 -42.03 19.80
N PHE A 93 79.59 -43.10 20.54
CA PHE A 93 78.25 -43.43 21.02
C PHE A 93 77.71 -42.35 21.95
N LEU A 94 78.49 -41.92 22.95
CA LEU A 94 78.07 -40.88 23.90
C LEU A 94 77.84 -39.53 23.22
N ILE A 95 78.74 -39.09 22.33
CA ILE A 95 78.56 -37.84 21.56
C ILE A 95 77.29 -37.92 20.69
N GLY A 96 77.06 -39.05 20.01
CA GLY A 96 75.86 -39.26 19.23
C GLY A 96 74.58 -39.26 20.07
N LEU A 97 74.63 -39.89 21.24
CA LEU A 97 73.51 -39.94 22.19
C LEU A 97 73.16 -38.54 22.69
N PHE A 98 74.15 -37.75 23.15
CA PHE A 98 73.91 -36.40 23.65
C PHE A 98 73.44 -35.43 22.57
N SER A 99 73.94 -35.56 21.33
CA SER A 99 73.46 -34.79 20.18
C SER A 99 71.98 -35.10 19.86
N ALA A 100 71.61 -36.38 19.90
CA ALA A 100 70.24 -36.84 19.71
C ALA A 100 69.31 -36.38 20.86
N LEU A 101 69.79 -36.46 22.11
CA LEU A 101 69.06 -35.99 23.29
C LEU A 101 68.83 -34.49 23.28
N GLN A 102 69.83 -33.68 22.90
CA GLN A 102 69.70 -32.24 22.76
C GLN A 102 68.54 -31.89 21.81
N SER A 103 68.54 -32.50 20.62
CA SER A 103 67.48 -32.29 19.63
C SER A 103 66.08 -32.74 20.12
N TYR A 104 66.03 -33.87 20.83
CA TYR A 104 64.77 -34.39 21.39
C TYR A 104 64.20 -33.49 22.48
N ILE A 105 65.03 -33.07 23.43
CA ILE A 105 64.63 -32.18 24.53
C ILE A 105 64.21 -30.82 23.97
N GLY A 106 64.96 -30.26 23.02
CA GLY A 106 64.61 -28.99 22.35
C GLY A 106 63.23 -29.04 21.72
N LYS A 107 62.94 -30.11 20.97
CA LYS A 107 61.59 -30.33 20.45
C LYS A 107 60.51 -30.37 21.53
N ILE A 108 60.70 -31.13 22.61
CA ILE A 108 59.69 -31.22 23.68
C ILE A 108 59.42 -29.83 24.25
N VAL A 109 60.49 -29.10 24.56
CA VAL A 109 60.44 -27.78 25.20
C VAL A 109 59.73 -26.75 24.33
N LEU A 110 59.94 -26.79 23.02
CA LEU A 110 59.27 -25.91 22.04
C LEU A 110 57.83 -26.36 21.71
N SER A 111 57.54 -27.66 21.70
CA SER A 111 56.22 -28.19 21.29
C SER A 111 55.04 -27.69 22.15
N GLY A 112 55.29 -27.41 23.43
CA GLY A 112 54.27 -26.89 24.35
C GLY A 112 54.07 -25.38 24.30
N ARG A 113 54.87 -24.63 23.53
CA ARG A 113 54.95 -23.17 23.64
C ARG A 113 54.96 -22.41 22.31
N ILE A 114 55.48 -23.01 21.25
CA ILE A 114 55.47 -22.41 19.90
C ILE A 114 54.54 -23.23 19.00
N PRO A 115 53.32 -22.73 18.70
CA PRO A 115 52.37 -23.43 17.85
C PRO A 115 52.95 -23.76 16.49
N LYS A 116 52.92 -25.05 16.13
CA LYS A 116 53.49 -25.57 14.87
C LYS A 116 54.96 -25.16 14.65
N TYR A 117 55.72 -24.77 15.67
CA TYR A 117 57.12 -24.35 15.54
C TYR A 117 57.33 -23.13 14.61
N ARG A 118 56.33 -22.25 14.46
CA ARG A 118 56.50 -21.00 13.70
C ARG A 118 57.19 -19.93 14.55
N ILE A 119 58.51 -20.01 14.60
CA ILE A 119 59.35 -19.19 15.49
C ILE A 119 59.21 -17.68 15.20
N SER A 120 59.07 -17.30 13.94
CA SER A 120 59.01 -15.92 13.47
C SER A 120 57.61 -15.31 13.48
N ASP A 121 56.54 -16.04 13.81
CA ASP A 121 55.18 -15.48 13.79
C ASP A 121 54.98 -14.40 14.87
N ARG A 122 55.69 -14.49 16.00
CA ARG A 122 55.60 -13.55 17.13
C ARG A 122 56.96 -13.32 17.76
N THR A 123 57.23 -12.08 18.16
CA THR A 123 58.51 -11.72 18.79
C THR A 123 58.75 -12.53 20.06
N GLN A 124 57.69 -12.83 20.82
CA GLN A 124 57.74 -13.68 22.01
C GLN A 124 58.26 -15.10 21.73
N PHE A 125 57.92 -15.67 20.56
CA PHE A 125 58.38 -17.01 20.18
C PHE A 125 59.87 -17.04 19.86
N VAL A 126 60.40 -15.96 19.27
CA VAL A 126 61.85 -15.80 19.04
C VAL A 126 62.61 -15.75 20.36
N PHE A 127 62.17 -14.94 21.33
CA PHE A 127 62.81 -14.89 22.65
C PHE A 127 62.79 -16.24 23.36
N LEU A 128 61.65 -16.93 23.29
CA LEU A 128 61.50 -18.24 23.88
C LEU A 128 62.42 -19.28 23.23
N PHE A 129 62.50 -19.28 21.89
CA PHE A 129 63.40 -20.14 21.14
C PHE A 129 64.87 -19.89 21.51
N ILE A 130 65.29 -18.62 21.54
CA ILE A 130 66.66 -18.22 21.90
C ILE A 130 67.00 -18.73 23.31
N PHE A 131 66.18 -18.37 24.29
CA PHE A 131 66.46 -18.68 25.70
C PHE A 131 66.42 -20.18 25.99
N LEU A 132 65.38 -20.88 25.53
CA LEU A 132 65.21 -22.30 25.82
C LEU A 132 66.25 -23.15 25.11
N GLU A 133 66.57 -22.86 23.84
CA GLU A 133 67.55 -23.67 23.11
C GLU A 133 68.98 -23.42 23.60
N ALA A 134 69.32 -22.21 24.06
CA ALA A 134 70.59 -22.00 24.75
C ALA A 134 70.73 -22.90 25.99
N ILE A 135 69.67 -23.05 26.78
CA ILE A 135 69.65 -23.95 27.94
C ILE A 135 69.75 -25.42 27.50
N VAL A 136 69.02 -25.81 26.46
CA VAL A 136 69.03 -27.19 25.95
C VAL A 136 70.39 -27.58 25.39
N CYS A 137 71.12 -26.66 24.75
CA CYS A 137 72.48 -26.89 24.25
C CYS A 137 73.50 -27.19 25.38
N ILE A 138 73.18 -26.88 26.64
CA ILE A 138 74.01 -27.30 27.79
C ILE A 138 74.06 -28.83 27.88
N VAL A 139 72.96 -29.53 27.58
CA VAL A 139 72.89 -31.00 27.65
C VAL A 139 73.88 -31.65 26.68
N GLY A 140 73.89 -31.19 25.42
CA GLY A 140 74.78 -31.74 24.39
C GLY A 140 76.25 -31.42 24.63
N SER A 141 76.55 -30.15 24.91
CA SER A 141 77.92 -29.68 25.14
C SER A 141 78.52 -30.25 26.43
N MET A 142 77.81 -30.21 27.56
CA MET A 142 78.30 -30.76 28.83
C MET A 142 78.45 -32.28 28.76
N GLY A 143 77.46 -32.99 28.19
CA GLY A 143 77.52 -34.44 28.04
C GLY A 143 78.71 -34.88 27.19
N SER A 144 78.99 -34.17 26.10
CA SER A 144 80.13 -34.46 25.21
C SER A 144 81.47 -34.16 25.88
N VAL A 145 81.63 -33.01 26.55
CA VAL A 145 82.88 -32.64 27.24
C VAL A 145 83.16 -33.54 28.44
N ALA A 146 82.12 -33.88 29.22
CA ALA A 146 82.24 -34.83 30.32
C ALA A 146 82.69 -36.22 29.82
N SER A 147 82.13 -36.67 28.69
CA SER A 147 82.53 -37.94 28.06
C SER A 147 84.01 -37.93 27.64
N MET A 148 84.50 -36.80 27.12
CA MET A 148 85.91 -36.63 26.77
C MET A 148 86.84 -36.62 27.99
N TYR A 149 86.41 -35.98 29.09
CA TYR A 149 87.17 -35.97 30.34
C TYR A 149 87.28 -37.37 30.96
N PHE A 150 86.17 -38.10 31.09
CA PHE A 150 86.17 -39.45 31.69
C PHE A 150 86.99 -40.47 30.90
N LEU A 151 87.18 -40.24 29.60
CA LEU A 151 88.03 -41.07 28.74
C LEU A 151 89.49 -40.58 28.67
N GLY A 152 89.84 -39.52 29.41
CA GLY A 152 91.20 -39.00 29.51
C GLY A 152 91.66 -38.16 28.31
N LYS A 153 90.73 -37.69 27.45
CA LYS A 153 91.07 -36.86 26.28
C LYS A 153 91.25 -35.37 26.60
N ILE A 154 90.74 -34.89 27.74
CA ILE A 154 90.81 -33.48 28.17
C ILE A 154 91.22 -33.42 29.65
N GLU A 155 92.09 -32.49 30.00
CA GLU A 155 92.47 -32.21 31.39
C GLU A 155 91.40 -31.43 32.15
N PHE A 156 91.34 -31.61 33.47
CA PHE A 156 90.36 -30.92 34.34
C PHE A 156 90.42 -29.38 34.22
N SER A 157 91.63 -28.82 34.07
CA SER A 157 91.89 -27.38 33.91
C SER A 157 91.19 -26.77 32.68
N LEU A 158 90.99 -27.56 31.63
CA LEU A 158 90.45 -27.12 30.34
C LEU A 158 88.94 -27.37 30.20
N ILE A 159 88.30 -28.09 31.13
CA ILE A 159 86.86 -28.43 31.05
C ILE A 159 86.00 -27.17 30.89
N ARG A 160 86.24 -26.13 31.70
CA ARG A 160 85.43 -24.89 31.67
C ARG A 160 85.52 -24.18 30.33
N GLN A 161 86.73 -24.06 29.78
CA GLN A 161 86.97 -23.38 28.51
C GLN A 161 86.40 -24.19 27.33
N SER A 162 86.62 -25.51 27.33
CA SER A 162 86.09 -26.41 26.31
C SER A 162 84.56 -26.44 26.32
N TRP A 163 83.94 -26.52 27.50
CA TRP A 163 82.49 -26.47 27.64
C TRP A 163 81.90 -25.16 27.11
N LEU A 164 82.45 -24.00 27.51
CA LEU A 164 81.94 -22.70 27.08
C LEU A 164 82.03 -22.55 25.55
N THR A 165 83.16 -22.97 24.96
CA THR A 165 83.40 -22.92 23.51
C THR A 165 82.41 -23.81 22.76
N TRP A 166 82.19 -25.04 23.25
CA TRP A 166 81.25 -25.98 22.63
C TRP A 166 79.80 -25.55 22.79
N TRP A 167 79.43 -24.99 23.94
CA TRP A 167 78.09 -24.50 24.20
C TRP A 167 77.72 -23.32 23.30
N ILE A 168 78.60 -22.31 23.17
CA ILE A 168 78.36 -21.17 22.27
C ILE A 168 78.28 -21.66 20.82
N ARG A 169 79.20 -22.53 20.41
CA ARG A 169 79.26 -23.13 19.07
C ARG A 169 77.95 -23.86 18.69
N ASP A 170 77.43 -24.69 19.60
CA ASP A 170 76.23 -25.49 19.35
C ASP A 170 74.96 -24.61 19.37
N THR A 171 74.91 -23.62 20.26
CA THR A 171 73.81 -22.65 20.36
C THR A 171 73.69 -21.80 19.08
N LEU A 172 74.80 -21.29 18.55
CA LEU A 172 74.81 -20.56 17.27
C LEU A 172 74.45 -21.46 16.09
N GLY A 173 74.91 -22.72 16.13
CA GLY A 173 74.45 -23.75 15.21
C GLY A 173 72.92 -23.84 15.16
N VAL A 174 72.27 -23.85 16.32
CA VAL A 174 70.81 -23.85 16.45
C VAL A 174 70.18 -22.56 15.93
N TYR A 175 70.69 -21.39 16.30
CA TYR A 175 70.13 -20.10 15.86
C TYR A 175 70.22 -19.84 14.36
N ILE A 176 71.16 -20.49 13.67
CA ILE A 176 71.33 -20.35 12.22
C ILE A 176 70.61 -21.48 11.49
N GLY A 177 70.93 -22.73 11.86
CA GLY A 177 70.48 -23.92 11.15
C GLY A 177 68.99 -24.21 11.34
N THR A 178 68.47 -24.07 12.57
CA THR A 178 67.05 -24.42 12.83
C THR A 178 66.08 -23.48 12.12
N PRO A 179 66.23 -22.15 12.20
CA PRO A 179 65.35 -21.25 11.45
C PRO A 179 65.47 -21.42 9.94
N PHE A 180 66.68 -21.66 9.42
CA PHE A 180 66.85 -21.93 7.98
C PHE A 180 66.03 -23.14 7.52
N ILE A 181 66.13 -24.27 8.24
CA ILE A 181 65.36 -25.48 7.90
C ILE A 181 63.85 -25.22 8.02
N LEU A 182 63.40 -24.58 9.10
CA LEU A 182 61.98 -24.33 9.29
C LEU A 182 61.43 -23.37 8.24
N PHE A 183 62.04 -22.22 8.02
CA PHE A 183 61.52 -21.24 7.09
C PHE A 183 61.45 -21.77 5.66
N TRP A 184 62.44 -22.53 5.20
CA TRP A 184 62.48 -23.01 3.82
C TRP A 184 61.62 -24.25 3.57
N PHE A 185 61.53 -25.16 4.53
CA PHE A 185 60.86 -26.45 4.33
C PHE A 185 59.49 -26.55 5.00
N GLN A 186 59.08 -25.54 5.77
CA GLN A 186 57.76 -25.48 6.39
C GLN A 186 56.80 -24.57 5.60
N GLY A 187 55.69 -25.14 5.14
CA GLY A 187 54.63 -24.43 4.41
C GLY A 187 54.91 -24.23 2.92
N TYR A 188 54.00 -23.53 2.23
CA TYR A 188 54.07 -23.34 0.77
C TYR A 188 54.96 -22.16 0.39
N TYR A 189 55.74 -22.32 -0.69
CA TYR A 189 56.52 -21.23 -1.29
C TYR A 189 55.67 -20.46 -2.31
N LYS A 190 55.41 -19.17 -2.05
CA LYS A 190 54.84 -18.28 -3.05
C LYS A 190 55.94 -17.87 -4.01
N ILE A 191 55.75 -18.13 -5.30
CA ILE A 191 56.68 -17.72 -6.34
C ILE A 191 56.73 -16.17 -6.34
N PRO A 192 57.91 -15.55 -6.18
CA PRO A 192 58.04 -14.11 -6.14
C PRO A 192 57.70 -13.49 -7.50
N ARG A 193 57.20 -12.26 -7.49
CA ARG A 193 57.03 -11.50 -8.74
C ARG A 193 58.40 -11.15 -9.34
N TRP A 194 58.46 -10.92 -10.66
CA TRP A 194 59.73 -10.62 -11.34
C TRP A 194 60.51 -9.44 -10.73
N LYS A 195 59.81 -8.39 -10.29
CA LYS A 195 60.44 -7.25 -9.58
C LYS A 195 61.02 -7.65 -8.22
N GLU A 196 60.28 -8.43 -7.44
CA GLU A 196 60.72 -8.92 -6.12
C GLU A 196 61.91 -9.88 -6.26
N PHE A 197 61.94 -10.68 -7.34
CA PHE A 197 63.06 -11.55 -7.68
C PHE A 197 64.33 -10.73 -7.96
N LEU A 198 64.25 -9.69 -8.81
CA LEU A 198 65.39 -8.80 -9.09
C LEU A 198 65.91 -8.09 -7.83
N GLU A 199 65.01 -7.52 -7.01
CA GLU A 199 65.38 -6.90 -5.73
C GLU A 199 66.08 -7.90 -4.80
N SER A 200 65.59 -9.14 -4.75
CA SER A 200 66.19 -10.22 -3.96
C SER A 200 67.59 -10.55 -4.45
N THR A 201 67.78 -10.70 -5.76
CA THR A 201 69.08 -11.01 -6.37
C THR A 201 70.09 -9.90 -6.08
N VAL A 202 69.72 -8.63 -6.26
CA VAL A 202 70.62 -7.50 -6.00
C VAL A 202 71.05 -7.45 -4.54
N LEU A 203 70.10 -7.56 -3.60
CA LEU A 203 70.43 -7.53 -2.17
C LEU A 203 71.34 -8.71 -1.79
N PHE A 204 71.09 -9.88 -2.36
CA PHE A 204 71.91 -11.07 -2.08
C PHE A 204 73.33 -10.94 -2.63
N LEU A 205 73.49 -10.40 -3.85
CA LEU A 205 74.79 -10.10 -4.42
C LEU A 205 75.56 -9.09 -3.56
N LEU A 206 74.88 -8.07 -3.01
CA LEU A 206 75.50 -7.14 -2.07
C LEU A 206 75.93 -7.83 -0.77
N ILE A 207 75.09 -8.67 -0.18
CA ILE A 207 75.44 -9.42 1.04
C ILE A 207 76.64 -10.32 0.80
N VAL A 208 76.68 -11.05 -0.31
CA VAL A 208 77.81 -11.91 -0.68
C VAL A 208 79.07 -11.06 -0.94
N PHE A 209 78.96 -9.98 -1.70
CA PHE A 209 80.08 -9.08 -1.99
C PHE A 209 80.68 -8.49 -0.72
N PHE A 210 79.86 -7.89 0.15
CA PHE A 210 80.33 -7.30 1.41
C PHE A 210 80.82 -8.37 2.38
N SER A 211 80.29 -9.59 2.34
CA SER A 211 80.81 -10.71 3.14
C SER A 211 82.22 -11.08 2.67
N LEU A 212 82.42 -11.31 1.37
CA LEU A 212 83.73 -11.63 0.80
C LEU A 212 84.74 -10.50 1.02
N ALA A 213 84.32 -9.24 0.88
CA ALA A 213 85.16 -8.07 1.14
C ALA A 213 85.56 -7.97 2.62
N SER A 214 84.64 -8.23 3.54
CA SER A 214 84.89 -8.16 4.98
C SER A 214 85.84 -9.26 5.45
N PHE A 215 85.74 -10.44 4.85
CA PHE A 215 86.44 -11.63 5.30
C PHE A 215 87.71 -11.96 4.50
N GLY A 216 88.31 -10.96 3.86
CA GLY A 216 89.68 -11.05 3.33
C GLY A 216 89.80 -11.67 1.93
N PHE A 217 88.69 -12.11 1.32
CA PHE A 217 88.70 -12.70 -0.02
C PHE A 217 88.86 -11.66 -1.14
N ILE A 218 88.71 -10.38 -0.83
CA ILE A 218 88.97 -9.25 -1.75
C ILE A 218 90.11 -8.40 -1.16
N THR A 219 91.33 -8.73 -1.56
CA THR A 219 92.60 -8.24 -0.98
C THR A 219 92.80 -6.72 -1.08
N SER A 220 92.16 -6.07 -2.05
CA SER A 220 92.23 -4.62 -2.27
C SER A 220 91.41 -3.80 -1.27
N ILE A 221 90.48 -4.42 -0.54
CA ILE A 221 89.55 -3.74 0.39
C ILE A 221 89.86 -4.13 1.85
N SER A 222 90.35 -5.34 2.09
CA SER A 222 90.69 -5.83 3.44
C SER A 222 91.92 -5.15 4.06
N SER A 223 92.75 -4.49 3.25
CA SER A 223 93.98 -3.82 3.65
C SER A 223 93.77 -2.48 4.38
N PHE A 224 92.54 -1.95 4.41
CA PHE A 224 92.22 -0.67 5.06
C PHE A 224 92.02 -0.76 6.59
N GLY A 225 91.99 -1.97 7.19
CA GLY A 225 91.90 -2.14 8.65
C GLY A 225 90.57 -1.76 9.31
N TYR A 226 89.55 -1.37 8.53
CA TYR A 226 88.21 -1.05 9.05
C TYR A 226 87.36 -2.31 9.27
N PRO A 227 86.48 -2.35 10.30
CA PRO A 227 85.61 -3.48 10.58
C PRO A 227 84.39 -3.50 9.65
N LEU A 228 84.61 -3.79 8.36
CA LEU A 228 83.55 -3.78 7.33
C LEU A 228 82.45 -4.83 7.57
N ALA A 229 82.71 -5.86 8.38
CA ALA A 229 81.73 -6.88 8.76
C ALA A 229 80.43 -6.27 9.34
N TYR A 230 80.48 -5.11 9.99
CA TYR A 230 79.28 -4.45 10.52
C TYR A 230 78.34 -3.91 9.42
N VAL A 231 78.80 -3.73 8.18
CA VAL A 231 77.95 -3.39 7.03
C VAL A 231 76.96 -4.51 6.71
N LEU A 232 77.27 -5.75 7.09
CA LEU A 232 76.36 -6.89 6.93
C LEU A 232 75.12 -6.77 7.82
N VAL A 233 75.20 -6.09 8.97
CA VAL A 233 74.06 -5.91 9.89
C VAL A 233 72.90 -5.22 9.15
N PRO A 234 73.01 -3.98 8.65
CA PRO A 234 71.89 -3.32 7.96
C PRO A 234 71.43 -4.06 6.70
N LEU A 235 72.32 -4.74 5.96
CA LEU A 235 71.94 -5.51 4.77
C LEU A 235 71.10 -6.74 5.12
N ILE A 236 71.48 -7.48 6.17
CA ILE A 236 70.73 -8.63 6.68
C ILE A 236 69.40 -8.16 7.28
N LEU A 237 69.38 -7.07 8.04
CA LEU A 237 68.14 -6.49 8.56
C LEU A 237 67.20 -6.05 7.43
N TRP A 238 67.75 -5.43 6.37
CA TRP A 238 66.99 -5.07 5.18
C TRP A 238 66.40 -6.30 4.48
N SER A 239 67.14 -7.41 4.42
CA SER A 239 66.63 -8.67 3.86
C SER A 239 65.44 -9.21 4.67
N ALA A 240 65.50 -9.14 6.00
CA ALA A 240 64.38 -9.55 6.86
C ALA A 240 63.15 -8.65 6.67
N PHE A 241 63.37 -7.33 6.55
CA PHE A 241 62.30 -6.35 6.36
C PHE A 241 61.62 -6.49 4.99
N ARG A 242 62.42 -6.58 3.91
CA ARG A 242 61.92 -6.52 2.53
C ARG A 242 61.52 -7.88 1.97
N LEU A 243 62.36 -8.90 2.19
CA LEU A 243 62.26 -10.21 1.54
C LEU A 243 61.71 -11.30 2.48
N GLY A 244 61.69 -11.02 3.79
CA GLY A 244 61.15 -11.91 4.81
C GLY A 244 62.14 -12.93 5.36
N GLU A 245 61.62 -13.82 6.20
CA GLU A 245 62.37 -14.79 7.01
C GLU A 245 63.24 -15.77 6.22
N ARG A 246 62.81 -16.17 5.02
CA ARG A 246 63.56 -17.12 4.16
C ARG A 246 64.84 -16.49 3.63
N ALA A 247 64.72 -15.27 3.11
CA ALA A 247 65.86 -14.55 2.57
C ALA A 247 66.82 -14.15 3.68
N SER A 248 66.31 -13.72 4.85
CA SER A 248 67.17 -13.34 5.97
C SER A 248 67.88 -14.53 6.61
N SER A 249 67.24 -15.69 6.74
CA SER A 249 67.91 -16.91 7.20
C SER A 249 68.99 -17.39 6.24
N LEU A 250 68.74 -17.34 4.93
CA LEU A 250 69.76 -17.68 3.92
C LEU A 250 70.93 -16.69 3.96
N ALA A 251 70.65 -15.38 4.10
CA ALA A 251 71.68 -14.36 4.25
C ALA A 251 72.55 -14.58 5.49
N VAL A 252 71.95 -14.93 6.63
CA VAL A 252 72.68 -15.27 7.86
C VAL A 252 73.52 -16.53 7.66
N VAL A 253 72.96 -17.59 7.05
CA VAL A 253 73.71 -18.83 6.75
C VAL A 253 74.93 -18.55 5.88
N LEU A 254 74.76 -17.84 4.75
CA LEU A 254 75.87 -17.52 3.86
C LEU A 254 76.91 -16.62 4.51
N SER A 255 76.47 -15.56 5.19
CA SER A 255 77.39 -14.65 5.87
C SER A 255 78.17 -15.40 6.94
N SER A 256 77.55 -16.33 7.65
CA SER A 256 78.22 -17.18 8.64
C SER A 256 79.23 -18.12 7.99
N ILE A 257 78.89 -18.77 6.86
CA ILE A 257 79.83 -19.65 6.13
C ILE A 257 81.04 -18.85 5.65
N ILE A 258 80.83 -17.68 5.03
CA ILE A 258 81.92 -16.82 4.54
C ILE A 258 82.77 -16.30 5.72
N ALA A 259 82.13 -15.95 6.84
CA ALA A 259 82.80 -15.49 8.04
C ALA A 259 83.73 -16.56 8.64
N ILE A 260 83.25 -17.81 8.67
CA ILE A 260 84.02 -18.97 9.12
C ILE A 260 85.22 -19.24 8.18
N LEU A 261 85.01 -19.24 6.86
CA LEU A 261 86.09 -19.45 5.88
C LEU A 261 87.15 -18.34 5.92
N GLY A 262 86.74 -17.09 6.14
CA GLY A 262 87.67 -15.97 6.26
C GLY A 262 88.51 -16.00 7.53
N MET A 263 88.00 -16.60 8.61
CA MET A 263 88.78 -16.81 9.82
C MET A 263 89.95 -17.77 9.58
N VAL A 264 89.71 -18.85 8.81
CA VAL A 264 90.76 -19.82 8.44
C VAL A 264 91.82 -19.18 7.55
N SER A 265 91.42 -18.21 6.73
CA SER A 265 92.30 -17.48 5.82
C SER A 265 93.05 -16.31 6.50
N GLU A 266 93.09 -16.25 7.84
CA GLU A 266 93.74 -15.22 8.65
C GLU A 266 93.29 -13.77 8.34
N SER A 267 91.99 -13.57 8.08
CA SER A 267 91.45 -12.23 7.79
C SER A 267 91.66 -11.23 8.96
N PRO A 268 92.02 -9.95 8.68
CA PRO A 268 92.35 -8.97 9.73
C PRO A 268 91.21 -8.59 10.69
N GLN A 269 89.94 -8.81 10.32
CA GLN A 269 88.79 -8.22 11.02
C GLN A 269 88.44 -8.86 12.37
N PHE A 270 88.88 -10.11 12.61
CA PHE A 270 88.58 -10.85 13.84
C PHE A 270 89.82 -11.55 14.42
N TYR A 271 91.02 -11.05 14.11
CA TYR A 271 92.25 -11.59 14.65
C TYR A 271 92.49 -11.09 16.08
N GLY A 272 92.32 -11.97 17.07
CA GLY A 272 92.67 -11.72 18.46
C GLY A 272 94.09 -12.20 18.80
N GLU A 273 94.55 -11.92 20.02
CA GLU A 273 95.89 -12.34 20.53
C GLU A 273 96.07 -13.88 20.56
N SER A 274 94.97 -14.64 20.47
CA SER A 274 94.98 -16.09 20.37
C SER A 274 93.88 -16.57 19.43
N THR A 275 94.07 -17.75 18.84
CA THR A 275 93.04 -18.47 18.06
C THR A 275 91.69 -18.54 18.76
N ASN A 276 91.70 -18.76 20.08
CA ASN A 276 90.47 -18.84 20.87
C ASN A 276 89.76 -17.48 20.97
N ALA A 277 90.51 -16.38 21.10
CA ALA A 277 89.94 -15.04 21.10
C ALA A 277 89.28 -14.70 19.74
N SER A 278 89.93 -15.06 18.63
CA SER A 278 89.37 -14.91 17.29
C SER A 278 88.06 -15.69 17.10
N ASN A 279 88.01 -16.93 17.59
CA ASN A 279 86.80 -17.77 17.56
C ASN A 279 85.64 -17.12 18.32
N ILE A 280 85.90 -16.60 19.52
CA ILE A 280 84.88 -15.97 20.36
C ILE A 280 84.35 -14.68 19.72
N LEU A 281 85.23 -13.84 19.13
CA LEU A 281 84.81 -12.62 18.43
C LEU A 281 83.91 -12.93 17.23
N LEU A 282 84.28 -13.93 16.41
CA LEU A 282 83.44 -14.41 15.31
C LEU A 282 82.09 -14.94 15.80
N GLN A 283 82.09 -15.73 16.88
CA GLN A 283 80.87 -16.26 17.48
C GLN A 283 79.94 -15.14 17.96
N PHE A 284 80.46 -14.11 18.65
CA PHE A 284 79.64 -12.97 19.07
C PHE A 284 79.08 -12.19 17.88
N PHE A 285 79.89 -11.97 16.84
CA PHE A 285 79.43 -11.30 15.63
C PHE A 285 78.25 -12.06 14.98
N VAL A 286 78.39 -13.37 14.79
CA VAL A 286 77.33 -14.19 14.21
C VAL A 286 76.13 -14.29 15.15
N ALA A 287 76.32 -14.33 16.47
CA ALA A 287 75.22 -14.28 17.45
C ALA A 287 74.36 -13.04 17.27
N VAL A 288 74.99 -11.87 17.21
CA VAL A 288 74.31 -10.58 17.00
C VAL A 288 73.57 -10.61 15.67
N LEU A 289 74.20 -11.05 14.58
CA LEU A 289 73.55 -11.16 13.28
C LEU A 289 72.34 -12.11 13.29
N SER A 290 72.48 -13.31 13.84
CA SER A 290 71.40 -14.30 13.83
C SER A 290 70.22 -13.85 14.69
N ILE A 291 70.48 -13.33 15.90
CA ILE A 291 69.43 -12.93 16.84
C ILE A 291 68.69 -11.70 16.30
N THR A 292 69.42 -10.68 15.84
CA THR A 292 68.79 -9.46 15.30
C THR A 292 68.00 -9.74 14.03
N SER A 293 68.49 -10.61 13.15
CA SER A 293 67.77 -11.07 11.96
C SER A 293 66.46 -11.77 12.31
N LEU A 294 66.47 -12.68 13.30
CA LEU A 294 65.26 -13.38 13.75
C LEU A 294 64.23 -12.44 14.38
N LEU A 295 64.68 -11.50 15.23
CA LEU A 295 63.80 -10.53 15.86
C LEU A 295 63.14 -9.61 14.83
N ILE A 296 63.91 -9.07 13.87
CA ILE A 296 63.35 -8.21 12.81
C ILE A 296 62.43 -9.00 11.89
N ALA A 297 62.81 -10.22 11.49
CA ALA A 297 61.94 -11.09 10.69
C ALA A 297 60.60 -11.31 11.41
N SER A 298 60.63 -11.48 12.73
CA SER A 298 59.42 -11.68 13.51
C SER A 298 58.56 -10.44 13.67
N MET A 299 59.17 -9.28 13.95
CA MET A 299 58.45 -8.01 14.01
C MET A 299 57.75 -7.69 12.68
N VAL A 300 58.39 -8.02 11.55
CA VAL A 300 57.82 -7.82 10.21
C VAL A 300 56.63 -8.75 9.97
N ASN A 301 56.71 -10.02 10.38
CA ASN A 301 55.60 -10.96 10.26
C ASN A 301 54.42 -10.56 11.15
N GLU A 302 54.69 -10.17 12.40
CA GLU A 302 53.67 -9.72 13.36
C GLU A 302 52.95 -8.46 12.86
N ARG A 303 53.71 -7.51 12.29
CA ARG A 303 53.15 -6.32 11.62
C ARG A 303 52.28 -6.69 10.42
N LYS A 304 52.75 -7.58 9.54
CA LYS A 304 51.99 -8.01 8.34
C LYS A 304 50.67 -8.69 8.71
N GLU A 305 50.67 -9.50 9.76
CA GLU A 305 49.45 -10.13 10.26
C GLU A 305 48.48 -9.08 10.82
N ALA A 306 48.96 -8.12 11.61
CA ALA A 306 48.13 -7.04 12.15
C ALA A 306 47.53 -6.17 11.02
N GLU A 307 48.31 -5.82 10.01
CA GLU A 307 47.83 -5.08 8.83
C GLU A 307 46.76 -5.86 8.06
N ASN A 308 46.94 -7.18 7.88
CA ASN A 308 45.96 -8.01 7.18
C ASN A 308 44.65 -8.16 7.98
N GLN A 309 44.73 -8.33 9.31
CA GLN A 309 43.55 -8.35 10.18
C GLN A 309 42.80 -7.01 10.16
N LEU A 310 43.53 -5.90 10.22
CA LEU A 310 42.93 -4.56 10.12
C LEU A 310 42.22 -4.37 8.77
N ARG A 311 42.85 -4.78 7.66
CA ARG A 311 42.26 -4.70 6.33
C ARG A 311 40.97 -5.51 6.22
N ILE A 312 40.97 -6.76 6.69
CA ILE A 312 39.77 -7.61 6.68
C ILE A 312 38.67 -6.98 7.54
N SER A 313 39.01 -6.46 8.73
CA SER A 313 38.05 -5.79 9.60
C SER A 313 37.49 -4.51 8.97
N HIS A 314 38.32 -3.72 8.27
CA HIS A 314 37.88 -2.52 7.57
C HIS A 314 36.90 -2.84 6.45
N GLN A 315 37.23 -3.83 5.61
CA GLN A 315 36.35 -4.27 4.53
C GLN A 315 35.00 -4.79 5.06
N SER A 316 35.02 -5.61 6.12
CA SER A 316 33.78 -6.07 6.75
C SER A 316 32.96 -4.93 7.36
N LEU A 317 33.61 -3.87 7.85
CA LEU A 317 32.92 -2.70 8.37
C LEU A 317 32.31 -1.87 7.24
N GLU A 318 33.04 -1.65 6.15
CA GLU A 318 32.53 -0.96 4.95
C GLU A 318 31.31 -1.68 4.38
N GLU A 319 31.37 -3.01 4.22
CA GLU A 319 30.22 -3.81 3.77
C GLU A 319 29.01 -3.64 4.69
N LYS A 320 29.20 -3.68 6.02
CA LYS A 320 28.12 -3.44 6.99
C LYS A 320 27.58 -2.02 6.95
N VAL A 321 28.43 -1.02 6.72
CA VAL A 321 28.00 0.39 6.61
C VAL A 321 27.18 0.59 5.35
N GLU A 322 27.59 0.01 4.22
CA GLU A 322 26.81 0.04 2.97
C GLU A 322 25.46 -0.66 3.15
N GLU A 323 25.44 -1.86 3.74
CA GLU A 323 24.21 -2.62 4.03
C GLU A 323 23.25 -1.80 4.91
N ARG A 324 23.74 -1.23 6.02
CA ARG A 324 22.94 -0.38 6.91
C ARG A 324 22.46 0.90 6.25
N THR A 325 23.27 1.49 5.38
CA THR A 325 22.88 2.70 4.65
C THR A 325 21.75 2.39 3.67
N HIS A 326 21.82 1.25 2.97
CA HIS A 326 20.73 0.79 2.10
C HIS A 326 19.44 0.46 2.87
N GLU A 327 19.54 -0.22 4.01
CA GLU A 327 18.38 -0.49 4.89
C GLU A 327 17.73 0.81 5.37
N LEU A 328 18.54 1.79 5.81
CA LEU A 328 18.06 3.08 6.28
C LEU A 328 17.38 3.87 5.16
N LEU A 329 17.98 3.92 3.96
CA LEU A 329 17.37 4.59 2.80
C LEU A 329 15.99 3.99 2.48
N ARG A 330 15.88 2.66 2.43
CA ARG A 330 14.62 1.96 2.19
C ARG A 330 13.58 2.25 3.28
N SER A 331 13.98 2.23 4.55
CA SER A 331 13.08 2.56 5.65
C SER A 331 12.64 4.02 5.63
N ASN A 332 13.51 4.94 5.19
CA ASN A 332 13.18 6.36 5.08
C ASN A 332 12.19 6.63 3.94
N GLU A 333 12.33 5.93 2.81
CA GLU A 333 11.37 5.99 1.70
C GLU A 333 9.98 5.52 2.15
N ILE A 334 9.89 4.36 2.81
CA ILE A 334 8.62 3.84 3.34
C ILE A 334 7.99 4.83 4.33
N LEU A 335 8.76 5.35 5.28
CA LEU A 335 8.26 6.31 6.26
C LEU A 335 7.78 7.61 5.60
N ARG A 336 8.43 8.07 4.53
CA ARG A 336 7.98 9.24 3.77
C ARG A 336 6.64 8.99 3.08
N GLU A 337 6.46 7.81 2.50
CA GLU A 337 5.17 7.41 1.90
C GLU A 337 4.06 7.35 2.95
N GLU A 338 4.31 6.72 4.12
CA GLU A 338 3.33 6.66 5.21
C GLU A 338 2.97 8.05 5.75
N ILE A 339 3.95 8.94 5.92
CA ILE A 339 3.71 10.32 6.35
C ILE A 339 2.88 11.07 5.32
N GLN A 340 3.16 10.89 4.03
CA GLN A 340 2.42 11.53 2.95
C GLN A 340 0.96 11.05 2.93
N GLU A 341 0.72 9.75 2.97
CA GLU A 341 -0.63 9.16 3.01
C GLU A 341 -1.42 9.66 4.24
N LYS A 342 -0.78 9.69 5.41
CA LYS A 342 -1.40 10.20 6.63
C LYS A 342 -1.75 11.69 6.54
N ASN A 343 -0.87 12.50 5.92
CA ASN A 343 -1.12 13.92 5.73
C ASN A 343 -2.28 14.16 4.74
N GLU A 344 -2.35 13.39 3.66
CA GLU A 344 -3.45 13.44 2.68
C GLU A 344 -4.78 13.04 3.32
N ALA A 345 -4.80 11.97 4.13
CA ALA A 345 -5.98 11.55 4.88
C ALA A 345 -6.43 12.63 5.87
N ARG A 346 -5.49 13.28 6.57
CA ARG A 346 -5.81 14.36 7.51
C ARG A 346 -6.36 15.60 6.80
N ALA A 347 -5.76 15.99 5.67
CA ALA A 347 -6.24 17.10 4.87
C ALA A 347 -7.64 16.83 4.27
N ALA A 348 -7.88 15.59 3.82
CA ALA A 348 -9.19 15.16 3.34
C ALA A 348 -10.25 15.20 4.46
N LEU A 349 -9.90 14.76 5.67
CA LEU A 349 -10.77 14.85 6.85
C LEU A 349 -11.08 16.30 7.20
N GLU A 350 -10.06 17.17 7.28
CA GLU A 350 -10.23 18.59 7.58
C GLU A 350 -11.12 19.28 6.53
N LYS A 351 -10.90 19.00 5.24
CA LYS A 351 -11.74 19.49 4.15
C LYS A 351 -13.19 18.98 4.26
N SER A 352 -13.38 17.71 4.62
CA SER A 352 -14.71 17.13 4.85
C SER A 352 -15.42 17.81 6.03
N GLN A 353 -14.69 18.05 7.13
CA GLN A 353 -15.21 18.72 8.32
C GLN A 353 -15.60 20.18 8.03
N ILE A 354 -14.72 20.95 7.36
CA ILE A 354 -15.04 22.32 6.92
C ILE A 354 -16.26 22.32 6.00
N ARG A 355 -16.35 21.37 5.06
CA ARG A 355 -17.50 21.25 4.16
C ARG A 355 -18.79 20.95 4.93
N TYR A 356 -18.76 20.03 5.88
CA TYR A 356 -19.92 19.70 6.72
C TYR A 356 -20.37 20.92 7.54
N MET A 357 -19.46 21.56 8.26
CA MET A 357 -19.78 22.76 9.07
C MET A 357 -20.30 23.89 8.19
N GLY A 358 -19.67 24.15 7.04
CA GLY A 358 -20.14 25.18 6.11
C GLY A 358 -21.53 24.89 5.54
N LEU A 359 -21.85 23.63 5.22
CA LEU A 359 -23.19 23.25 4.79
C LEU A 359 -24.20 23.37 5.95
N PHE A 360 -23.89 22.78 7.10
CA PHE A 360 -24.76 22.79 8.27
C PHE A 360 -25.15 24.22 8.68
N GLU A 361 -24.17 25.11 8.82
CA GLU A 361 -24.38 26.50 9.25
C GLU A 361 -25.18 27.36 8.27
N HIS A 362 -25.04 27.12 6.96
CA HIS A 362 -25.64 27.97 5.93
C HIS A 362 -26.88 27.37 5.25
N LEU A 363 -27.35 26.20 5.68
CA LEU A 363 -28.59 25.63 5.16
C LEU A 363 -29.80 26.51 5.54
N PRO A 364 -30.70 26.83 4.60
CA PRO A 364 -31.85 27.72 4.82
C PRO A 364 -33.01 27.02 5.55
N VAL A 365 -32.71 25.99 6.34
CA VAL A 365 -33.67 25.24 7.15
C VAL A 365 -33.10 25.15 8.55
N ALA A 366 -33.91 25.36 9.57
CA ALA A 366 -33.50 25.19 10.95
C ALA A 366 -33.27 23.70 11.25
N ILE A 367 -32.04 23.34 11.63
CA ILE A 367 -31.59 21.98 11.95
C ILE A 367 -31.04 21.94 13.37
N ILE A 368 -31.54 20.97 14.14
CA ILE A 368 -31.08 20.63 15.48
C ILE A 368 -30.57 19.18 15.44
N GLU A 369 -29.32 18.99 15.81
CA GLU A 369 -28.72 17.68 16.06
C GLU A 369 -28.70 17.41 17.57
N ALA A 370 -29.17 16.24 17.97
CA ALA A 370 -29.32 15.88 19.37
C ALA A 370 -28.93 14.42 19.68
N ASP A 371 -28.38 14.21 20.86
CA ASP A 371 -28.03 12.91 21.44
C ASP A 371 -29.25 12.35 22.18
N TYR A 372 -29.72 11.19 21.74
CA TYR A 372 -30.81 10.43 22.33
C TYR A 372 -30.30 9.12 22.96
N SER A 373 -28.99 8.90 23.13
CA SER A 373 -28.43 7.66 23.69
C SER A 373 -28.91 7.39 25.10
N GLN A 374 -29.00 8.40 25.96
CA GLN A 374 -29.54 8.23 27.31
C GLN A 374 -31.04 7.93 27.29
N LEU A 375 -31.79 8.60 26.42
CA LEU A 375 -33.21 8.30 26.16
C LEU A 375 -33.39 6.85 25.70
N LYS A 376 -32.51 6.36 24.82
CA LYS A 376 -32.54 4.99 24.32
C LYS A 376 -32.36 3.98 25.46
N GLN A 377 -31.40 4.20 26.35
CA GLN A 377 -31.19 3.35 27.53
C GLN A 377 -32.44 3.30 28.42
N ILE A 378 -33.10 4.45 28.62
CA ILE A 378 -34.35 4.51 29.39
C ILE A 378 -35.46 3.71 28.69
N LEU A 379 -35.63 3.86 27.37
CA LEU A 379 -36.62 3.11 26.60
C LEU A 379 -36.33 1.60 26.52
N ASP A 380 -35.06 1.21 26.45
CA ASP A 380 -34.62 -0.19 26.40
C ASP A 380 -34.77 -0.87 27.79
N SER A 381 -34.79 -0.10 28.87
CA SER A 381 -35.06 -0.60 30.23
C SER A 381 -36.53 -0.97 30.49
N LEU A 382 -37.45 -0.54 29.61
CA LEU A 382 -38.86 -0.90 29.72
C LEU A 382 -39.11 -2.37 29.33
N PRO A 383 -40.03 -3.06 30.01
CA PRO A 383 -40.49 -4.40 29.65
C PRO A 383 -40.86 -4.54 28.16
N PHE A 384 -40.60 -5.71 27.58
CA PHE A 384 -40.76 -5.96 26.14
C PHE A 384 -42.23 -5.99 25.69
N ASP A 385 -43.15 -6.27 26.61
CA ASP A 385 -44.62 -6.30 26.45
C ASP A 385 -45.25 -4.91 26.27
N ILE A 386 -44.55 -3.83 26.66
CA ILE A 386 -45.01 -2.46 26.48
C ILE A 386 -44.62 -1.94 25.08
N GLN A 387 -45.37 -2.34 24.04
CA GLN A 387 -45.18 -1.91 22.64
C GLN A 387 -46.50 -1.46 22.00
N GLY A 388 -46.42 -0.73 20.88
CA GLY A 388 -47.58 -0.29 20.10
C GLY A 388 -48.59 0.50 20.92
N ASP A 389 -49.85 0.03 20.95
CA ASP A 389 -50.93 0.67 21.69
C ASP A 389 -50.71 0.61 23.22
N ALA A 390 -50.16 -0.50 23.74
CA ALA A 390 -49.82 -0.63 25.17
C ALA A 390 -48.74 0.37 25.63
N PHE A 391 -47.81 0.74 24.74
CA PHE A 391 -46.84 1.81 25.02
C PHE A 391 -47.50 3.19 25.02
N SER A 392 -48.49 3.40 24.13
CA SER A 392 -49.24 4.65 24.08
C SER A 392 -50.00 4.88 25.39
N ASP A 393 -50.70 3.84 25.87
CA ASP A 393 -51.43 3.87 27.15
C ASP A 393 -50.49 4.07 28.35
N TYR A 394 -49.33 3.42 28.34
CA TYR A 394 -48.30 3.60 29.37
C TYR A 394 -47.78 5.04 29.42
N ALA A 395 -47.44 5.61 28.26
CA ALA A 395 -46.94 6.98 28.15
C ALA A 395 -48.01 8.05 28.50
N GLU A 396 -49.30 7.75 28.34
CA GLU A 396 -50.39 8.63 28.77
C GLU A 396 -50.62 8.58 30.28
N THR A 397 -50.54 7.40 30.88
CA THR A 397 -50.76 7.20 32.33
C THR A 397 -49.54 7.55 33.18
N HIS A 398 -48.35 7.69 32.59
CA HIS A 398 -47.09 8.02 33.27
C HIS A 398 -46.42 9.29 32.72
N PRO A 399 -46.97 10.49 32.96
CA PRO A 399 -46.41 11.75 32.44
C PRO A 399 -44.99 12.05 32.96
N ASP A 400 -44.65 11.61 34.18
CA ASP A 400 -43.31 11.79 34.74
C ASP A 400 -42.24 10.99 33.97
N PHE A 401 -42.60 9.82 33.43
CA PHE A 401 -41.72 9.02 32.57
C PHE A 401 -41.44 9.72 31.24
N VAL A 402 -42.47 10.32 30.62
CA VAL A 402 -42.31 11.11 29.38
C VAL A 402 -41.40 12.32 29.62
N ARG A 403 -41.55 12.97 30.79
CA ARG A 403 -40.69 14.09 31.18
C ARG A 403 -39.24 13.65 31.43
N LEU A 404 -39.02 12.51 32.08
CA LEU A 404 -37.69 11.92 32.24
C LEU A 404 -37.03 11.62 30.89
N CYS A 405 -37.76 11.00 29.96
CA CYS A 405 -37.28 10.76 28.59
C CYS A 405 -36.89 12.08 27.92
N PHE A 406 -37.76 13.10 28.00
CA PHE A 406 -37.51 14.40 27.41
C PHE A 406 -36.26 15.08 28.01
N ASP A 407 -36.10 15.00 29.34
CA ASP A 407 -35.00 15.63 30.05
C ASP A 407 -33.64 14.99 29.76
N SER A 408 -33.62 13.73 29.30
CA SER A 408 -32.42 12.99 28.91
C SER A 408 -31.88 13.30 27.51
N ILE A 409 -32.59 14.12 26.73
CA ILE A 409 -32.13 14.55 25.40
C ILE A 409 -31.10 15.66 25.56
N GLN A 410 -29.98 15.54 24.84
CA GLN A 410 -28.95 16.57 24.79
C GLN A 410 -28.84 17.14 23.38
N VAL A 411 -29.02 18.45 23.23
CA VAL A 411 -28.76 19.11 21.94
C VAL A 411 -27.24 19.21 21.76
N ILE A 412 -26.74 18.68 20.65
CA ILE A 412 -25.30 18.62 20.29
C ILE A 412 -24.95 19.76 19.33
N GLY A 413 -25.85 20.09 18.40
CA GLY A 413 -25.59 21.07 17.35
C GLY A 413 -26.85 21.79 16.91
N VAL A 414 -26.74 23.08 16.62
CA VAL A 414 -27.78 23.88 15.95
C VAL A 414 -27.14 24.77 14.92
N ASN A 415 -27.78 24.91 13.75
CA ASN A 415 -27.28 25.82 12.73
C ASN A 415 -27.80 27.26 12.92
N GLN A 416 -27.21 28.21 12.19
CA GLN A 416 -27.62 29.62 12.23
C GLN A 416 -29.12 29.83 11.94
N GLU A 417 -29.71 29.05 11.04
CA GLU A 417 -31.14 29.20 10.74
C GLU A 417 -32.04 28.80 11.93
N THR A 418 -31.59 27.87 12.77
CA THR A 418 -32.30 27.55 14.02
C THR A 418 -32.31 28.74 14.98
N VAL A 419 -31.18 29.44 15.10
CA VAL A 419 -31.06 30.64 15.93
C VAL A 419 -32.01 31.74 15.42
N ASN A 420 -32.05 31.94 14.10
CA ASN A 420 -32.92 32.91 13.44
C ASN A 420 -34.41 32.57 13.65
N LEU A 421 -34.80 31.31 13.36
CA LEU A 421 -36.18 30.86 13.46
C LEU A 421 -36.70 30.91 14.89
N LEU A 422 -35.90 30.45 15.87
CA LEU A 422 -36.28 30.49 17.29
C LEU A 422 -36.21 31.90 17.90
N ARG A 423 -35.65 32.87 17.18
CA ARG A 423 -35.46 34.28 17.58
C ARG A 423 -34.67 34.42 18.87
N VAL A 424 -33.53 33.74 18.93
CA VAL A 424 -32.61 33.76 20.07
C VAL A 424 -31.27 34.38 19.69
N GLU A 425 -30.49 34.82 20.69
CA GLU A 425 -29.25 35.57 20.47
C GLU A 425 -28.10 34.71 19.93
N SER A 426 -28.04 33.43 20.27
CA SER A 426 -26.95 32.53 19.88
C SER A 426 -27.31 31.04 19.99
N ALA A 427 -26.48 30.18 19.39
CA ALA A 427 -26.55 28.73 19.56
C ALA A 427 -26.45 28.30 21.03
N ASP A 428 -25.59 28.96 21.82
CA ASP A 428 -25.47 28.70 23.27
C ASP A 428 -26.76 28.97 24.04
N ALA A 429 -27.52 29.97 23.63
CA ALA A 429 -28.83 30.25 24.21
C ALA A 429 -29.81 29.11 23.89
N VAL A 430 -29.74 28.50 22.69
CA VAL A 430 -30.51 27.29 22.37
C VAL A 430 -30.07 26.13 23.26
N TYR A 431 -28.77 25.83 23.37
CA TYR A 431 -28.29 24.71 24.17
C TYR A 431 -28.73 24.77 25.64
N LYS A 432 -28.70 25.96 26.25
CA LYS A 432 -29.11 26.16 27.65
C LYS A 432 -30.63 26.14 27.84
N ASN A 433 -31.36 26.65 26.86
CA ASN A 433 -32.79 26.94 26.99
C ASN A 433 -33.69 26.09 26.07
N TRP A 434 -33.17 25.06 25.40
CA TRP A 434 -33.93 24.30 24.40
C TRP A 434 -35.26 23.74 24.95
N LYS A 435 -35.28 23.44 26.25
CA LYS A 435 -36.45 22.96 27.00
C LYS A 435 -37.56 24.01 27.18
N LEU A 436 -37.23 25.31 27.14
CA LEU A 436 -38.20 26.40 27.30
C LEU A 436 -39.09 26.58 26.06
N PHE A 437 -38.69 26.06 24.90
CA PHE A 437 -39.48 26.11 23.67
C PHE A 437 -40.56 25.03 23.59
N PHE A 438 -40.70 24.18 24.63
CA PHE A 438 -41.69 23.10 24.68
C PHE A 438 -42.87 23.46 25.59
N SER A 439 -44.06 23.55 25.00
CA SER A 439 -45.34 23.72 25.72
C SER A 439 -45.93 22.37 26.17
N GLN A 440 -46.97 22.39 27.02
CA GLN A 440 -47.70 21.16 27.39
C GLN A 440 -48.28 20.40 26.18
N ASP A 441 -48.65 21.11 25.11
CA ASP A 441 -49.15 20.48 23.88
C ASP A 441 -48.04 19.77 23.08
N ASN A 442 -46.78 20.23 23.19
CA ASN A 442 -45.64 19.60 22.52
C ASN A 442 -45.27 18.23 23.13
N PHE A 443 -45.62 17.97 24.40
CA PHE A 443 -45.45 16.65 25.00
C PHE A 443 -46.33 15.57 24.37
N LYS A 444 -47.46 15.94 23.73
CA LYS A 444 -48.29 14.99 22.96
C LYS A 444 -47.55 14.52 21.71
N VAL A 445 -46.84 15.45 21.06
CA VAL A 445 -46.03 15.17 19.87
C VAL A 445 -44.83 14.32 20.25
N PHE A 446 -44.16 14.66 21.35
CA PHE A 446 -43.02 13.90 21.86
C PHE A 446 -43.38 12.44 22.20
N ARG A 447 -44.55 12.18 22.79
CA ARG A 447 -45.06 10.81 23.02
C ARG A 447 -45.12 9.98 21.73
N ARG A 448 -45.52 10.58 20.61
CA ARG A 448 -45.55 9.90 19.30
C ARG A 448 -44.15 9.58 18.79
N VAL A 449 -43.17 10.45 19.04
CA VAL A 449 -41.76 10.18 18.73
C VAL A 449 -41.23 9.00 19.57
N LEU A 450 -41.51 8.97 20.87
CA LEU A 450 -41.13 7.84 21.73
C LEU A 450 -41.73 6.50 21.23
N ARG A 451 -42.99 6.53 20.80
CA ARG A 451 -43.64 5.36 20.20
C ARG A 451 -42.95 4.93 18.90
N LYS A 452 -42.61 5.88 18.03
CA LYS A 452 -41.90 5.62 16.78
C LYS A 452 -40.53 4.97 17.01
N ILE A 453 -39.80 5.41 18.04
CA ILE A 453 -38.54 4.78 18.46
C ILE A 453 -38.77 3.32 18.86
N ARG A 454 -39.82 3.03 19.65
CA ARG A 454 -40.18 1.64 20.05
C ARG A 454 -40.62 0.77 18.87
N GLU A 455 -41.31 1.34 17.89
CA GLU A 455 -41.68 0.69 16.63
C GLU A 455 -40.48 0.48 15.67
N LYS A 456 -39.27 0.92 16.06
CA LYS A 456 -38.07 0.96 15.20
C LYS A 456 -38.29 1.74 13.90
N SER A 457 -39.16 2.74 13.96
CA SER A 457 -39.46 3.67 12.88
C SER A 457 -38.73 4.99 13.16
N TYR A 458 -37.64 5.22 12.43
CA TYR A 458 -36.72 6.32 12.70
C TYR A 458 -37.03 7.60 11.90
N PHE A 459 -38.31 7.80 11.60
CA PHE A 459 -38.80 8.95 10.85
C PHE A 459 -40.20 9.34 11.35
N TYR A 460 -40.39 10.61 11.65
CA TYR A 460 -41.70 11.15 12.03
C TYR A 460 -41.82 12.61 11.59
N GLU A 461 -42.96 12.96 10.98
CA GLU A 461 -43.26 14.32 10.56
C GLU A 461 -44.62 14.74 11.12
N VAL A 462 -44.70 15.99 11.60
CA VAL A 462 -45.88 16.53 12.25
C VAL A 462 -45.93 18.05 12.11
N GLU A 463 -47.13 18.58 11.93
CA GLU A 463 -47.39 20.01 11.93
C GLU A 463 -47.86 20.45 13.31
N VAL A 464 -47.25 21.50 13.83
CA VAL A 464 -47.55 22.03 15.16
C VAL A 464 -47.62 23.54 15.14
N ASP A 465 -48.48 24.10 16.00
CA ASP A 465 -48.44 25.51 16.35
C ASP A 465 -47.30 25.71 17.34
N PHE A 466 -46.21 26.29 16.86
CA PHE A 466 -45.01 26.48 17.65
C PHE A 466 -44.90 27.91 18.15
N ARG A 467 -44.39 28.09 19.36
CA ARG A 467 -44.15 29.40 19.94
C ARG A 467 -42.65 29.65 20.09
N VAL A 468 -42.15 30.68 19.43
CA VAL A 468 -40.73 31.09 19.49
C VAL A 468 -40.48 31.99 20.71
N TYR A 469 -39.21 32.38 20.95
CA TYR A 469 -38.79 33.04 22.20
C TYR A 469 -39.59 34.31 22.55
N ASP A 470 -39.96 35.11 21.56
CA ASP A 470 -40.71 36.37 21.73
C ASP A 470 -42.24 36.21 21.84
N ASN A 471 -42.73 34.98 22.05
CA ASN A 471 -44.13 34.58 22.05
C ASN A 471 -44.88 34.64 20.70
N THR A 472 -44.20 34.89 19.57
CA THR A 472 -44.82 34.79 18.23
C THR A 472 -45.25 33.34 17.94
N ARG A 473 -46.42 33.17 17.33
CA ARG A 473 -46.92 31.85 16.90
C ARG A 473 -46.56 31.61 15.44
N LEU A 474 -45.91 30.49 15.16
CA LEU A 474 -45.55 30.02 13.83
C LEU A 474 -46.21 28.66 13.56
N ASN A 475 -46.60 28.40 12.32
CA ASN A 475 -46.96 27.05 11.88
C ASN A 475 -45.66 26.34 11.48
N ILE A 476 -45.20 25.40 12.31
CA ILE A 476 -43.95 24.68 12.07
C ILE A 476 -44.23 23.23 11.70
N LYS A 477 -43.63 22.79 10.61
CA LYS A 477 -43.52 21.37 10.27
C LYS A 477 -42.23 20.86 10.90
N ILE A 478 -42.39 19.97 11.88
CA ILE A 478 -41.28 19.31 12.56
C ILE A 478 -41.07 17.96 11.89
N ARG A 479 -39.87 17.73 11.41
CA ARG A 479 -39.43 16.41 10.96
C ARG A 479 -38.31 15.92 11.86
N TRP A 480 -38.56 14.78 12.49
CA TRP A 480 -37.64 14.04 13.34
C TRP A 480 -37.14 12.82 12.58
N SER A 481 -35.82 12.63 12.51
CA SER A 481 -35.23 11.49 11.82
C SER A 481 -33.90 11.06 12.44
N VAL A 482 -33.62 9.76 12.40
CA VAL A 482 -32.30 9.24 12.76
C VAL A 482 -31.50 9.00 11.48
N PRO A 483 -30.31 9.60 11.32
CA PRO A 483 -29.46 9.33 10.18
C PRO A 483 -29.02 7.85 10.14
N PRO A 484 -28.79 7.29 8.94
CA PRO A 484 -28.28 5.93 8.79
C PRO A 484 -26.98 5.71 9.56
N GLY A 485 -26.88 4.59 10.29
CA GLY A 485 -25.72 4.22 11.12
C GLY A 485 -25.84 4.58 12.60
N PHE A 486 -26.86 5.37 12.98
CA PHE A 486 -27.10 5.80 14.36
C PHE A 486 -28.35 5.16 14.99
N GLU A 487 -29.03 4.24 14.30
CA GLU A 487 -30.28 3.60 14.78
C GLU A 487 -30.09 2.78 16.06
N SER A 488 -28.91 2.18 16.23
CA SER A 488 -28.57 1.35 17.37
C SER A 488 -28.20 2.15 18.61
N SER A 489 -27.53 3.29 18.49
CA SER A 489 -27.13 4.13 19.62
C SER A 489 -28.10 5.28 19.90
N LEU A 490 -28.79 5.76 18.86
CA LEU A 490 -29.47 7.07 18.83
C LEU A 490 -28.58 8.24 19.28
N SER A 491 -27.26 8.12 19.10
CA SER A 491 -26.30 9.16 19.52
C SER A 491 -26.31 10.39 18.60
N SER A 492 -27.01 10.32 17.47
CA SER A 492 -27.28 11.45 16.59
C SER A 492 -28.70 11.34 16.04
N VAL A 493 -29.48 12.38 16.26
CA VAL A 493 -30.84 12.54 15.79
C VAL A 493 -30.98 13.93 15.19
N ILE A 494 -31.55 14.01 13.99
CA ILE A 494 -31.77 15.27 13.28
C ILE A 494 -33.24 15.66 13.41
N VAL A 495 -33.47 16.86 13.95
CA VAL A 495 -34.76 17.52 14.00
C VAL A 495 -34.72 18.75 13.12
N THR A 496 -35.60 18.82 12.12
CA THR A 496 -35.72 19.97 11.24
C THR A 496 -37.02 20.71 11.52
N LEU A 497 -36.95 22.04 11.55
CA LEU A 497 -38.08 22.94 11.76
C LEU A 497 -38.27 23.78 10.49
N LEU A 498 -39.43 23.65 9.85
CA LEU A 498 -39.78 24.44 8.68
C LEU A 498 -40.99 25.33 8.99
N ASP A 499 -40.81 26.64 8.92
CA ASP A 499 -41.92 27.59 8.96
C ASP A 499 -42.67 27.55 7.61
N PHE A 500 -43.94 27.19 7.66
CA PHE A 500 -44.81 27.14 6.47
C PHE A 500 -46.03 28.05 6.63
N THR A 501 -45.97 29.03 7.54
CA THR A 501 -47.06 29.97 7.82
C THR A 501 -47.51 30.71 6.56
N GLU A 502 -46.56 31.21 5.77
CA GLU A 502 -46.87 31.92 4.52
C GLU A 502 -47.51 31.01 3.47
N ILE A 503 -46.98 29.79 3.29
CA ILE A 503 -47.50 28.79 2.34
C ILE A 503 -48.96 28.45 2.67
N LYS A 504 -49.25 28.14 3.94
CA LYS A 504 -50.61 27.82 4.41
C LYS A 504 -51.58 29.00 4.22
N SER A 505 -51.08 30.22 4.41
CA SER A 505 -51.87 31.43 4.18
C SER A 505 -52.17 31.67 2.70
N ALA A 506 -51.21 31.36 1.82
CA ALA A 506 -51.35 31.50 0.36
C ALA A 506 -52.29 30.42 -0.19
N GLU A 507 -52.17 29.17 0.25
CA GLU A 507 -53.09 28.08 -0.10
C GLU A 507 -54.54 28.42 0.29
N ARG A 508 -54.75 28.93 1.51
CA ARG A 508 -56.08 29.35 1.95
C ARG A 508 -56.64 30.49 1.08
N LYS A 509 -55.82 31.48 0.73
CA LYS A 509 -56.24 32.57 -0.18
C LYS A 509 -56.57 32.05 -1.58
N LEU A 510 -55.80 31.11 -2.09
CA LEU A 510 -56.04 30.51 -3.40
C LEU A 510 -57.34 29.71 -3.40
N GLN A 511 -57.58 28.90 -2.36
CA GLN A 511 -58.81 28.12 -2.23
C GLN A 511 -60.05 29.03 -2.20
N LEU A 512 -60.01 30.09 -1.39
CA LEU A 512 -61.10 31.07 -1.34
C LEU A 512 -61.35 31.73 -2.71
N SER A 513 -60.29 32.05 -3.46
CA SER A 513 -60.43 32.63 -4.81
C SER A 513 -61.00 31.64 -5.83
N LEU A 514 -60.70 30.34 -5.69
CA LEU A 514 -61.30 29.30 -6.53
C LEU A 514 -62.79 29.15 -6.24
N ASP A 515 -63.16 29.06 -4.96
CA ASP A 515 -64.55 28.93 -4.53
C ASP A 515 -65.39 30.14 -5.01
N GLU A 516 -64.85 31.36 -4.90
CA GLU A 516 -65.48 32.59 -5.43
C GLU A 516 -65.72 32.54 -6.95
N LYS A 517 -64.74 32.04 -7.72
CA LYS A 517 -64.85 31.91 -9.17
C LYS A 517 -65.90 30.87 -9.58
N GLU A 518 -66.00 29.75 -8.89
CA GLU A 518 -67.00 28.71 -9.19
C GLU A 518 -68.43 29.22 -8.98
N VAL A 519 -68.68 29.93 -7.87
CA VAL A 519 -69.99 30.53 -7.59
C VAL A 519 -70.35 31.56 -8.67
N MET A 520 -69.38 32.38 -9.10
CA MET A 520 -69.58 33.38 -10.16
C MET A 520 -69.96 32.73 -11.50
N LEU A 521 -69.31 31.63 -11.88
CA LEU A 521 -69.63 30.92 -13.13
C LEU A 521 -71.06 30.36 -13.12
N LYS A 522 -71.51 29.78 -12.01
CA LYS A 522 -72.89 29.28 -11.88
C LYS A 522 -73.92 30.40 -12.03
N GLU A 523 -73.67 31.55 -11.43
CA GLU A 523 -74.54 32.74 -11.54
C GLU A 523 -74.65 33.27 -12.98
N ILE A 524 -73.56 33.25 -13.76
CA ILE A 524 -73.59 33.65 -15.17
C ILE A 524 -74.55 32.77 -15.97
N HIS A 525 -74.47 31.44 -15.83
CA HIS A 525 -75.35 30.54 -16.56
C HIS A 525 -76.83 30.75 -16.20
N HIS A 526 -77.13 31.00 -14.92
CA HIS A 526 -78.48 31.38 -14.49
C HIS A 526 -78.97 32.68 -15.15
N ARG A 527 -78.13 33.71 -15.19
CA ARG A 527 -78.49 35.00 -15.82
C ARG A 527 -78.73 34.84 -17.31
N VAL A 528 -77.92 34.06 -18.00
CA VAL A 528 -78.11 33.80 -19.44
C VAL A 528 -79.42 33.06 -19.68
N LYS A 529 -79.75 32.02 -18.89
CA LYS A 529 -81.05 31.35 -18.93
C LYS A 529 -82.21 32.34 -18.75
N ASN A 530 -82.15 33.16 -17.69
CA ASN A 530 -83.19 34.15 -17.39
C ASN A 530 -83.35 35.17 -18.54
N ASN A 531 -82.25 35.65 -19.11
CA ASN A 531 -82.28 36.59 -20.23
C ASN A 531 -82.91 35.96 -21.49
N LEU A 532 -82.54 34.72 -21.83
CA LEU A 532 -83.13 33.99 -22.96
C LEU A 532 -84.64 33.75 -22.74
N GLN A 533 -85.05 33.47 -21.50
CA GLN A 533 -86.45 33.28 -21.14
C GLN A 533 -87.26 34.58 -21.32
N VAL A 534 -86.73 35.73 -20.88
CA VAL A 534 -87.36 37.05 -21.08
C VAL A 534 -87.52 37.37 -22.56
N ILE A 535 -86.47 37.16 -23.37
CA ILE A 535 -86.52 37.38 -24.82
C ILE A 535 -87.58 36.47 -25.47
N SER A 536 -87.63 35.21 -25.07
CA SER A 536 -88.63 34.25 -25.55
C SER A 536 -90.06 34.69 -25.21
N SER A 537 -90.31 35.16 -23.98
CA SER A 537 -91.62 35.69 -23.59
C SER A 537 -92.03 36.95 -24.36
N LEU A 538 -91.10 37.86 -24.63
CA LEU A 538 -91.36 39.05 -25.46
C LEU A 538 -91.72 38.67 -26.89
N LEU A 539 -91.00 37.72 -27.49
CA LEU A 539 -91.30 37.21 -28.82
C LEU A 539 -92.64 36.48 -28.87
N SER A 540 -93.02 35.76 -27.81
CA SER A 540 -94.36 35.14 -27.68
C SER A 540 -95.46 36.19 -27.67
N MET A 541 -95.32 37.24 -26.86
CA MET A 541 -96.28 38.34 -26.84
C MET A 541 -96.35 39.06 -28.19
N GLN A 542 -95.22 39.27 -28.87
CA GLN A 542 -95.21 39.88 -30.19
C GLN A 542 -95.85 39.00 -31.27
N SER A 543 -95.69 37.67 -31.17
CA SER A 543 -96.30 36.75 -32.13
C SER A 543 -97.82 36.78 -32.11
N ASP A 544 -98.44 37.07 -30.96
CA ASP A 544 -99.91 37.18 -30.83
C ASP A 544 -100.52 38.30 -31.70
N TYR A 545 -99.73 39.31 -32.07
CA TYR A 545 -100.16 40.44 -32.90
C TYR A 545 -99.83 40.27 -34.40
N VAL A 546 -99.16 39.20 -34.80
CA VAL A 546 -98.77 38.96 -36.19
C VAL A 546 -99.90 38.24 -36.94
N GLN A 547 -100.51 38.92 -37.92
CA GLN A 547 -101.63 38.36 -38.71
C GLN A 547 -101.18 37.56 -39.94
N ASP A 548 -99.98 37.85 -40.46
CA ASP A 548 -99.42 37.14 -41.59
C ASP A 548 -98.87 35.77 -41.16
N LYS A 549 -99.42 34.68 -41.74
CA LYS A 549 -99.03 33.31 -41.39
C LYS A 549 -97.54 33.05 -41.65
N GLN A 550 -96.96 33.66 -42.69
CA GLN A 550 -95.55 33.48 -43.03
C GLN A 550 -94.63 34.20 -42.03
N SER A 551 -95.02 35.38 -41.57
CA SER A 551 -94.31 36.10 -40.51
C SER A 551 -94.45 35.39 -39.16
N LEU A 552 -95.65 34.89 -38.82
CA LEU A 552 -95.89 34.14 -37.59
C LEU A 552 -95.01 32.88 -37.50
N SER A 553 -94.82 32.15 -38.61
CA SER A 553 -93.94 30.99 -38.61
C SER A 553 -92.48 31.34 -38.33
N VAL A 554 -91.99 32.51 -38.77
CA VAL A 554 -90.64 32.99 -38.46
C VAL A 554 -90.48 33.32 -36.97
N PHE A 555 -91.51 33.88 -36.33
CA PHE A 555 -91.51 34.11 -34.87
C PHE A 555 -91.48 32.80 -34.08
N ILE A 556 -92.31 31.83 -34.44
CA ILE A 556 -92.33 30.50 -33.81
C ILE A 556 -90.98 29.79 -33.96
N GLU A 557 -90.37 29.85 -35.15
CA GLU A 557 -89.02 29.34 -35.40
C GLU A 557 -87.96 30.01 -34.49
N SER A 558 -88.03 31.34 -34.37
CA SER A 558 -87.11 32.11 -33.52
C SER A 558 -87.25 31.78 -32.04
N GLN A 559 -88.48 31.60 -31.55
CA GLN A 559 -88.74 31.15 -30.18
C GLN A 559 -88.21 29.74 -29.92
N ASN A 560 -88.41 28.82 -30.86
CA ASN A 560 -87.92 27.45 -30.73
C ASN A 560 -86.39 27.41 -30.64
N ARG A 561 -85.67 28.22 -31.43
CA ARG A 561 -84.21 28.36 -31.35
C ARG A 561 -83.75 28.91 -29.99
N LEU A 562 -84.41 29.95 -29.46
CA LEU A 562 -84.09 30.51 -28.15
C LEU A 562 -84.36 29.52 -27.01
N ARG A 563 -85.44 28.73 -27.13
CA ARG A 563 -85.77 27.70 -26.14
C ARG A 563 -84.72 26.58 -26.12
N THR A 564 -84.25 26.15 -27.29
CA THR A 564 -83.12 25.21 -27.45
C THR A 564 -81.86 25.71 -26.75
N MET A 565 -81.48 26.98 -26.94
CA MET A 565 -80.34 27.58 -26.22
C MET A 565 -80.58 27.64 -24.70
N SER A 566 -81.78 28.04 -24.27
CA SER A 566 -82.14 28.16 -22.85
C SER A 566 -82.08 26.81 -22.12
N MET A 567 -82.47 25.71 -22.78
CA MET A 567 -82.43 24.37 -22.20
C MET A 567 -81.00 23.87 -21.96
N ILE A 568 -80.06 24.18 -22.86
CA ILE A 568 -78.64 23.82 -22.67
C ILE A 568 -78.07 24.52 -21.43
N HIS A 569 -78.42 25.78 -21.22
CA HIS A 569 -77.99 26.54 -20.04
C HIS A 569 -78.58 25.97 -18.73
N GLU A 570 -79.75 25.36 -18.78
CA GLU A 570 -80.38 24.67 -17.63
C GLU A 570 -79.71 23.32 -17.32
N GLU A 571 -79.40 22.50 -18.33
CA GLU A 571 -78.68 21.24 -18.15
C GLU A 571 -77.27 21.44 -17.59
N LEU A 572 -76.57 22.50 -18.00
CA LEU A 572 -75.25 22.80 -17.46
C LEU A 572 -75.28 23.15 -15.98
N TYR A 573 -76.35 23.78 -15.50
CA TYR A 573 -76.53 24.08 -14.07
C TYR A 573 -76.76 22.81 -13.24
N GLN A 574 -77.47 21.83 -13.79
CA GLN A 574 -77.78 20.57 -13.10
C GLN A 574 -76.61 19.57 -13.11
N SER A 575 -75.59 19.80 -13.95
CA SER A 575 -74.38 18.98 -14.02
C SER A 575 -73.43 19.27 -12.84
N GLU A 576 -72.92 18.21 -12.20
CA GLU A 576 -71.85 18.33 -11.19
C GLU A 576 -70.52 18.82 -11.80
N ASN A 577 -70.35 18.68 -13.12
CA ASN A 577 -69.13 19.02 -13.83
C ASN A 577 -69.31 20.31 -14.64
N LEU A 578 -68.74 21.42 -14.14
CA LEU A 578 -68.75 22.73 -14.78
C LEU A 578 -68.09 22.64 -16.17
N GLY A 579 -68.91 22.60 -17.23
CA GLY A 579 -68.45 22.72 -18.61
C GLY A 579 -68.76 21.55 -19.54
N LYS A 580 -69.37 20.46 -19.05
CA LYS A 580 -69.85 19.34 -19.90
C LYS A 580 -71.29 18.97 -19.56
N ILE A 581 -72.07 18.68 -20.60
CA ILE A 581 -73.46 18.22 -20.47
C ILE A 581 -73.61 16.79 -20.98
N GLN A 582 -74.46 16.00 -20.33
CA GLN A 582 -74.88 14.68 -20.81
C GLN A 582 -75.80 14.89 -22.01
N TYR A 583 -75.23 14.75 -23.21
CA TYR A 583 -75.85 15.25 -24.42
C TYR A 583 -77.10 14.45 -24.84
N SER A 584 -77.13 13.14 -24.55
CA SER A 584 -78.28 12.28 -24.85
C SER A 584 -79.56 12.74 -24.14
N VAL A 585 -79.48 13.05 -22.84
CA VAL A 585 -80.60 13.54 -22.02
C VAL A 585 -81.14 14.86 -22.57
N TYR A 586 -80.24 15.76 -22.97
CA TYR A 586 -80.60 17.04 -23.58
C TYR A 586 -81.36 16.85 -24.91
N ILE A 587 -80.88 15.97 -25.79
CA ILE A 587 -81.52 15.74 -27.09
C ILE A 587 -82.90 15.11 -26.96
N GLU A 588 -83.10 14.18 -26.03
CA GLU A 588 -84.43 13.63 -25.75
C GLU A 588 -85.43 14.72 -25.36
N LYS A 589 -85.03 15.64 -24.47
CA LYS A 589 -85.87 16.77 -24.07
C LYS A 589 -86.20 17.69 -25.26
N LEU A 590 -85.20 18.00 -26.09
CA LEU A 590 -85.38 18.83 -27.29
C LEU A 590 -86.36 18.20 -28.28
N LEU A 591 -86.19 16.91 -28.59
CA LEU A 591 -87.07 16.20 -29.53
C LEU A 591 -88.51 16.14 -29.02
N ASN A 592 -88.71 15.81 -27.74
CA ASN A 592 -90.04 15.79 -27.12
C ASN A 592 -90.73 17.16 -27.22
N GLN A 593 -89.99 18.25 -26.99
CA GLN A 593 -90.53 19.60 -27.12
C GLN A 593 -90.95 19.91 -28.57
N LEU A 594 -90.13 19.57 -29.57
CA LEU A 594 -90.44 19.86 -30.97
C LEU A 594 -91.69 19.12 -31.45
N PHE A 595 -91.84 17.85 -31.07
CA PHE A 595 -93.03 17.07 -31.39
C PHE A 595 -94.30 17.64 -30.76
N GLN A 596 -94.21 18.16 -29.52
CA GLN A 596 -95.32 18.87 -28.87
C GLN A 596 -95.70 20.17 -29.61
N VAL A 597 -94.71 20.99 -29.99
CA VAL A 597 -94.96 22.29 -30.64
C VAL A 597 -95.65 22.13 -32.00
N TYR A 598 -95.25 21.12 -32.79
CA TYR A 598 -95.83 20.89 -34.11
C TYR A 598 -97.07 19.96 -34.10
N GLY A 599 -97.47 19.44 -32.93
CA GLY A 599 -98.71 18.66 -32.77
C GLY A 599 -98.74 17.33 -33.56
N LYS A 600 -97.57 16.78 -33.94
CA LYS A 600 -97.46 15.57 -34.77
C LYS A 600 -97.19 14.28 -33.97
N SER A 601 -97.20 14.35 -32.63
CA SER A 601 -96.87 13.23 -31.71
C SER A 601 -97.66 11.93 -31.95
N ASP A 602 -98.92 12.03 -32.38
CA ASP A 602 -99.76 10.85 -32.65
C ASP A 602 -99.67 10.35 -34.12
N SER A 603 -99.04 11.14 -34.99
CA SER A 603 -99.03 10.93 -36.45
C SER A 603 -97.68 10.49 -37.02
N VAL A 604 -96.58 10.79 -36.33
CA VAL A 604 -95.20 10.47 -36.75
C VAL A 604 -94.51 9.65 -35.66
N VAL A 605 -93.97 8.49 -36.01
CA VAL A 605 -93.18 7.66 -35.09
C VAL A 605 -91.78 8.22 -34.97
N LEU A 606 -91.39 8.60 -33.75
CA LEU A 606 -90.02 9.02 -33.43
C LEU A 606 -89.18 7.82 -33.02
N VAL A 607 -88.08 7.57 -33.74
CA VAL A 607 -87.09 6.53 -33.40
C VAL A 607 -85.75 7.18 -33.05
N THR A 608 -85.31 7.03 -31.81
CA THR A 608 -84.04 7.59 -31.34
C THR A 608 -83.03 6.50 -31.01
N VAL A 609 -81.79 6.69 -31.46
CA VAL A 609 -80.63 5.89 -31.05
C VAL A 609 -79.56 6.87 -30.61
N LEU A 610 -79.43 7.08 -29.31
CA LEU A 610 -78.56 8.11 -28.72
C LEU A 610 -77.48 7.46 -27.87
N GLU A 611 -76.22 7.57 -28.29
CA GLU A 611 -75.09 7.18 -27.46
C GLU A 611 -74.82 8.22 -26.37
N SER A 612 -74.35 7.78 -25.20
CA SER A 612 -74.03 8.69 -24.08
C SER A 612 -72.70 9.40 -24.35
N LEU A 613 -72.75 10.73 -24.50
CA LEU A 613 -71.60 11.57 -24.81
C LEU A 613 -71.63 12.86 -23.97
N ASP A 614 -70.48 13.20 -23.39
CA ASP A 614 -70.26 14.48 -22.72
C ASP A 614 -69.71 15.52 -23.71
N ILE A 615 -70.51 16.56 -23.97
CA ILE A 615 -70.14 17.63 -24.92
C ILE A 615 -70.06 18.97 -24.19
N THR A 616 -69.12 19.83 -24.60
CA THR A 616 -68.99 21.18 -24.06
C THR A 616 -70.12 22.09 -24.55
N ILE A 617 -70.48 23.10 -23.75
CA ILE A 617 -71.56 24.05 -24.10
C ILE A 617 -71.39 24.70 -25.49
N ASN A 618 -70.14 25.07 -25.84
CA ASN A 618 -69.81 25.71 -27.12
C ASN A 618 -70.13 24.83 -28.33
N ARG A 619 -70.19 23.50 -28.15
CA ARG A 619 -70.54 22.54 -29.21
C ARG A 619 -71.99 22.08 -29.09
N ALA A 620 -72.50 21.97 -27.88
CA ALA A 620 -73.88 21.56 -27.64
C ALA A 620 -74.89 22.54 -28.27
N ILE A 621 -74.64 23.86 -28.20
CA ILE A 621 -75.55 24.87 -28.76
C ILE A 621 -75.68 24.73 -30.29
N PRO A 622 -74.58 24.75 -31.08
CA PRO A 622 -74.68 24.54 -32.52
C PRO A 622 -75.34 23.21 -32.92
N ILE A 623 -74.99 22.10 -32.27
CA ILE A 623 -75.56 20.78 -32.60
C ILE A 623 -77.06 20.74 -32.28
N GLY A 624 -77.47 21.29 -31.13
CA GLY A 624 -78.87 21.37 -30.75
C GLY A 624 -79.70 22.22 -31.73
N LEU A 625 -79.15 23.32 -32.22
CA LEU A 625 -79.80 24.15 -33.24
C LEU A 625 -79.89 23.43 -34.60
N ILE A 626 -78.86 22.69 -35.01
CA ILE A 626 -78.93 21.89 -36.24
C ILE A 626 -80.06 20.86 -36.16
N ILE A 627 -80.16 20.12 -35.04
CA ILE A 627 -81.24 19.16 -34.81
C ILE A 627 -82.59 19.88 -34.83
N ASN A 628 -82.70 21.03 -34.15
CA ASN A 628 -83.92 21.84 -34.14
C ASN A 628 -84.39 22.19 -35.55
N GLU A 629 -83.51 22.68 -36.41
CA GLU A 629 -83.86 23.05 -37.79
C GLU A 629 -84.25 21.84 -38.63
N LEU A 630 -83.44 20.77 -38.62
CA LEU A 630 -83.66 19.60 -39.47
C LEU A 630 -84.92 18.83 -39.04
N VAL A 631 -85.12 18.63 -37.74
CA VAL A 631 -86.33 17.98 -37.20
C VAL A 631 -87.56 18.84 -37.45
N SER A 632 -87.48 20.17 -37.24
CA SER A 632 -88.60 21.08 -37.56
C SER A 632 -88.98 21.00 -39.03
N ASN A 633 -88.00 20.94 -39.94
CA ASN A 633 -88.25 20.83 -41.37
C ASN A 633 -88.93 19.51 -41.73
N SER A 634 -88.46 18.37 -41.18
CA SER A 634 -89.11 17.08 -41.40
C SER A 634 -90.56 17.09 -40.90
N LEU A 635 -90.83 17.65 -39.70
CA LEU A 635 -92.18 17.72 -39.15
C LEU A 635 -93.13 18.64 -39.96
N LYS A 636 -92.61 19.72 -40.56
CA LYS A 636 -93.39 20.66 -41.38
C LYS A 636 -93.66 20.16 -42.79
N TYR A 637 -92.67 19.59 -43.45
CA TYR A 637 -92.67 19.41 -44.91
C TYR A 637 -92.66 17.96 -45.35
N ALA A 638 -92.13 17.02 -44.55
CA ALA A 638 -91.99 15.63 -44.98
C ALA A 638 -93.34 14.88 -45.01
N PHE A 639 -94.33 15.35 -44.23
CA PHE A 639 -95.61 14.66 -44.01
C PHE A 639 -96.84 15.56 -44.19
N PRO A 640 -97.14 16.01 -45.42
CA PRO A 640 -98.31 16.85 -45.69
C PRO A 640 -99.64 16.09 -45.50
N GLU A 641 -100.67 16.78 -44.99
CA GLU A 641 -102.00 16.20 -44.79
C GLU A 641 -102.75 16.06 -46.13
N GLY A 642 -103.14 14.82 -46.48
CA GLY A 642 -103.93 14.53 -47.69
C GLY A 642 -103.21 13.77 -48.80
N GLU A 643 -101.90 13.51 -48.69
CA GLU A 643 -101.15 12.65 -49.61
C GLU A 643 -101.03 11.21 -49.08
N SER A 644 -101.23 10.23 -49.95
CA SER A 644 -101.16 8.80 -49.59
C SER A 644 -99.72 8.34 -49.47
N ILE A 645 -99.09 8.59 -48.32
CA ILE A 645 -97.79 8.01 -47.97
C ILE A 645 -97.99 6.50 -47.80
N THR A 646 -97.23 5.68 -48.54
CA THR A 646 -97.37 4.22 -48.56
C THR A 646 -96.89 3.53 -47.27
N ARG A 647 -96.35 4.29 -46.30
CA ARG A 647 -95.76 3.82 -45.05
C ARG A 647 -96.19 4.70 -43.89
N LYS A 648 -96.15 4.16 -42.66
CA LYS A 648 -96.37 4.94 -41.45
C LYS A 648 -95.29 6.03 -41.36
N PRO A 649 -95.65 7.32 -41.17
CA PRO A 649 -94.67 8.39 -41.02
C PRO A 649 -93.69 8.10 -39.89
N GLU A 650 -92.40 8.13 -40.18
CA GLU A 650 -91.30 7.83 -39.25
C GLU A 650 -90.20 8.88 -39.41
N LEU A 651 -89.72 9.39 -38.27
CA LEU A 651 -88.53 10.21 -38.17
C LEU A 651 -87.52 9.49 -37.26
N ARG A 652 -86.33 9.25 -37.80
CA ARG A 652 -85.24 8.56 -37.10
C ARG A 652 -84.09 9.52 -36.86
N ILE A 653 -83.66 9.61 -35.61
CA ILE A 653 -82.47 10.35 -35.20
C ILE A 653 -81.47 9.39 -34.58
N THR A 654 -80.27 9.32 -35.17
CA THR A 654 -79.15 8.53 -34.65
C THR A 654 -78.00 9.46 -34.30
N LEU A 655 -77.48 9.34 -33.08
CA LEU A 655 -76.27 10.00 -32.61
C LEU A 655 -75.33 8.92 -32.10
N SER A 656 -74.21 8.73 -32.79
CA SER A 656 -73.22 7.71 -32.47
C SER A 656 -71.81 8.28 -32.56
N LYS A 657 -70.92 7.71 -31.74
CA LYS A 657 -69.49 7.97 -31.81
C LYS A 657 -68.84 6.96 -32.75
N LEU A 658 -68.19 7.47 -33.80
CA LEU A 658 -67.40 6.69 -34.75
C LEU A 658 -65.97 7.21 -34.72
N ASP A 659 -65.09 6.44 -34.07
CA ASP A 659 -63.68 6.80 -33.81
C ASP A 659 -63.55 8.19 -33.14
N GLU A 660 -62.94 9.14 -33.85
CA GLU A 660 -62.78 10.54 -33.43
C GLU A 660 -63.87 11.48 -33.96
N ASN A 661 -64.96 10.97 -34.52
CA ASN A 661 -66.06 11.78 -35.03
C ASN A 661 -67.38 11.45 -34.32
N LEU A 662 -68.17 12.48 -34.08
CA LEU A 662 -69.60 12.36 -33.80
C LEU A 662 -70.32 12.27 -35.15
N GLU A 663 -71.05 11.18 -35.35
CA GLU A 663 -71.95 11.02 -36.48
C GLU A 663 -73.38 11.27 -36.03
N MET A 664 -74.06 12.19 -36.72
CA MET A 664 -75.46 12.53 -36.51
C MET A 664 -76.23 12.24 -37.79
N ARG A 665 -77.25 11.40 -37.70
CA ARG A 665 -78.16 11.08 -38.81
C ARG A 665 -79.57 11.50 -38.46
N ILE A 666 -80.22 12.24 -39.36
CA ILE A 666 -81.63 12.63 -39.26
C ILE A 666 -82.31 12.19 -40.55
N GLU A 667 -83.26 11.27 -40.42
CA GLU A 667 -83.87 10.55 -41.53
C GLU A 667 -85.39 10.58 -41.41
N ASP A 668 -86.09 11.08 -42.42
CA ASP A 668 -87.54 10.93 -42.56
C ASP A 668 -87.89 10.02 -43.74
N ASN A 669 -89.03 9.36 -43.66
CA ASN A 669 -89.58 8.54 -44.75
C ASN A 669 -90.70 9.26 -45.53
N GLY A 670 -90.64 10.60 -45.56
CA GLY A 670 -91.66 11.45 -46.17
C GLY A 670 -91.56 11.57 -47.69
N ILE A 671 -92.16 12.64 -48.23
CA ILE A 671 -92.24 12.89 -49.69
C ILE A 671 -90.89 13.20 -50.36
N GLY A 672 -89.85 13.47 -49.56
CA GLY A 672 -88.54 13.91 -50.04
C GLY A 672 -88.53 15.36 -50.53
N MET A 673 -87.36 15.82 -50.98
CA MET A 673 -87.13 17.15 -51.53
C MET A 673 -87.34 17.21 -53.05
N PRO A 674 -87.65 18.38 -53.64
CA PRO A 674 -87.83 18.55 -55.08
C PRO A 674 -86.60 18.13 -55.91
N PHE A 675 -86.84 17.63 -57.12
CA PHE A 675 -85.77 17.22 -58.04
C PHE A 675 -84.84 18.40 -58.39
N GLY A 676 -83.54 18.25 -58.16
CA GLY A 676 -82.53 19.31 -58.39
C GLY A 676 -82.29 20.25 -57.20
N PHE A 677 -82.82 19.94 -56.01
CA PHE A 677 -82.51 20.69 -54.79
C PHE A 677 -81.04 20.56 -54.41
N ASP A 678 -80.34 21.69 -54.30
CA ASP A 678 -78.99 21.78 -53.74
C ASP A 678 -79.05 22.45 -52.35
N LEU A 679 -78.37 21.83 -51.39
CA LEU A 679 -78.27 22.34 -50.02
C LEU A 679 -77.44 23.63 -49.96
N GLU A 680 -76.46 23.80 -50.85
CA GLU A 680 -75.59 24.99 -50.86
C GLU A 680 -76.29 26.25 -51.42
N ASP A 681 -77.25 26.07 -52.34
CA ASP A 681 -78.01 27.15 -52.99
C ASP A 681 -79.40 27.41 -52.38
N SER A 682 -79.73 26.76 -51.26
CA SER A 682 -81.03 26.92 -50.58
C SER A 682 -81.31 28.37 -50.17
N ASN A 683 -82.49 28.90 -50.53
CA ASN A 683 -82.97 30.21 -50.07
C ASN A 683 -83.56 30.20 -48.64
N SER A 684 -83.71 29.03 -48.00
CA SER A 684 -84.26 28.94 -46.65
C SER A 684 -83.22 29.32 -45.59
N LEU A 685 -83.60 30.24 -44.69
CA LEU A 685 -82.72 30.70 -43.62
C LEU A 685 -82.28 29.54 -42.69
N GLY A 686 -83.17 28.59 -42.42
CA GLY A 686 -82.88 27.43 -41.57
C GLY A 686 -81.80 26.51 -42.13
N LEU A 687 -81.84 26.17 -43.42
CA LEU A 687 -80.80 25.31 -44.03
C LEU A 687 -79.47 26.05 -44.22
N LYS A 688 -79.51 27.38 -44.49
CA LYS A 688 -78.29 28.22 -44.45
C LYS A 688 -77.66 28.19 -43.05
N LEU A 689 -78.47 28.28 -42.00
CA LEU A 689 -78.00 28.20 -40.61
C LEU A 689 -77.38 26.83 -40.31
N VAL A 690 -78.00 25.73 -40.75
CA VAL A 690 -77.43 24.38 -40.61
C VAL A 690 -76.04 24.29 -41.23
N ASN A 691 -75.84 24.79 -42.46
CA ASN A 691 -74.53 24.76 -43.12
C ASN A 691 -73.48 25.61 -42.35
N ILE A 692 -73.87 26.81 -41.88
CA ILE A 692 -72.98 27.67 -41.07
C ILE A 692 -72.56 26.97 -39.78
N LEU A 693 -73.50 26.36 -39.06
CA LEU A 693 -73.23 25.69 -37.78
C LEU A 693 -72.40 24.41 -37.97
N VAL A 694 -72.65 23.64 -39.03
CA VAL A 694 -71.82 22.46 -39.36
C VAL A 694 -70.38 22.89 -39.66
N ARG A 695 -70.18 23.98 -40.42
CA ARG A 695 -68.84 24.54 -40.68
C ARG A 695 -68.17 25.08 -39.41
N GLN A 696 -68.91 25.75 -38.53
CA GLN A 696 -68.39 26.24 -37.24
C GLN A 696 -67.87 25.09 -36.36
N LEU A 697 -68.53 23.92 -36.43
CA LEU A 697 -68.11 22.71 -35.74
C LEU A 697 -66.97 21.95 -36.46
N GLY A 698 -66.47 22.47 -37.59
CA GLY A 698 -65.47 21.80 -38.42
C GLY A 698 -65.99 20.53 -39.10
N GLY A 699 -67.30 20.36 -39.19
CA GLY A 699 -67.95 19.15 -39.69
C GLY A 699 -68.26 19.17 -41.19
N LYS A 700 -68.76 18.04 -41.68
CA LYS A 700 -69.27 17.85 -43.05
C LYS A 700 -70.71 17.37 -43.00
N ILE A 701 -71.52 17.83 -43.95
CA ILE A 701 -72.92 17.43 -44.12
C ILE A 701 -73.10 16.79 -45.49
N ASP A 702 -73.56 15.55 -45.50
CA ASP A 702 -74.00 14.83 -46.68
C ASP A 702 -75.53 14.78 -46.69
N PHE A 703 -76.11 15.05 -47.84
CA PHE A 703 -77.55 15.10 -48.05
C PHE A 703 -77.95 14.10 -49.14
N SER A 704 -78.99 13.32 -48.86
CA SER A 704 -79.63 12.49 -49.88
C SER A 704 -81.14 12.53 -49.73
N SER A 705 -81.85 12.56 -50.86
CA SER A 705 -83.31 12.63 -50.90
C SER A 705 -83.84 11.83 -52.08
N ASP A 706 -84.84 11.01 -51.83
CA ASP A 706 -85.56 10.24 -52.85
C ASP A 706 -87.04 10.19 -52.49
N SER A 707 -87.91 10.53 -53.44
CA SER A 707 -89.38 10.39 -53.36
C SER A 707 -89.88 9.03 -52.84
N LYS A 708 -89.09 7.96 -52.95
CA LYS A 708 -89.43 6.62 -52.41
C LYS A 708 -88.84 6.30 -51.04
N ARG A 709 -87.83 7.05 -50.58
CA ARG A 709 -87.08 6.77 -49.34
C ARG A 709 -87.12 7.92 -48.32
N GLY A 710 -87.63 9.09 -48.70
CA GLY A 710 -87.66 10.31 -47.90
C GLY A 710 -86.34 11.06 -47.93
N THR A 711 -86.07 11.84 -46.87
CA THR A 711 -84.89 12.70 -46.76
C THR A 711 -83.93 12.21 -45.68
N GLN A 712 -82.63 12.17 -45.99
CA GLN A 712 -81.57 11.85 -45.04
C GLN A 712 -80.51 12.96 -45.01
N PHE A 713 -80.23 13.44 -43.81
CA PHE A 713 -79.06 14.26 -43.49
C PHE A 713 -78.07 13.45 -42.66
N LYS A 714 -76.83 13.38 -43.12
CA LYS A 714 -75.74 12.72 -42.43
C LYS A 714 -74.65 13.73 -42.14
N ILE A 715 -74.38 13.97 -40.86
CA ILE A 715 -73.46 15.01 -40.41
C ILE A 715 -72.33 14.38 -39.61
N HIS A 716 -71.10 14.69 -39.99
CA HIS A 716 -69.89 14.21 -39.35
C HIS A 716 -69.16 15.38 -38.70
N ILE A 717 -69.00 15.34 -37.37
CA ILE A 717 -68.35 16.40 -36.60
C ILE A 717 -67.14 15.81 -35.87
N PRO A 718 -65.91 16.30 -36.08
CA PRO A 718 -64.76 15.75 -35.38
C PRO A 718 -64.78 16.11 -33.89
N LEU A 719 -64.61 15.12 -33.02
CA LEU A 719 -64.58 15.25 -31.56
C LEU A 719 -63.29 15.92 -31.08
N ALA A 720 -62.20 15.83 -31.83
CA ALA A 720 -60.85 16.30 -31.47
C ALA A 720 -60.39 17.58 -32.20
N VAL A 721 -61.27 18.56 -32.46
CA VAL A 721 -60.81 19.88 -32.91
C VAL A 721 -60.82 20.87 -31.74
N ASN A 722 -59.63 21.27 -31.31
CA ASN A 722 -59.46 22.52 -30.56
C ASN A 722 -59.74 23.67 -31.53
N LEU A 723 -60.95 24.22 -31.49
CA LEU A 723 -61.20 25.54 -32.06
C LEU A 723 -60.45 26.56 -31.21
N ILE A 724 -59.50 27.27 -31.84
CA ILE A 724 -58.83 28.46 -31.28
C ILE A 724 -59.86 29.57 -31.09
#